data_AF-A0A6I5VRX4-F1
#
_entry.id   AF-A0A6I5VRX4-F1
#
_cell.length_a   1.000
_cell.length_b   1.000
_cell.length_c   1.000
_cell.angle_alpha   90.00
_cell.angle_beta   90.00
_cell.angle_gamma   90.00
#
_symmetry.space_group_name_H-M   'P 1'
#
loop_
_entity.id
_entity.type
_entity.pdbx_description
1 polymer ?
#
loop_
_entity_poly.entity_id
_entity_poly.type
_entity_poly.pdbx_seq_one_letter_code
_entity_poly.pdbx_strand_id
1 'polypeptide(L)'
;MSNRERVTRALEITAEALGPFVARQLAPHVPVGAEWPAILRVLDEQKENDKAGFLYAQTDLSLQLRVMTERLGALGFPFSSALSRAEQNLAGELRDIRNRAAHGAPFNFDDTYRALDTAERLLRAADQPAAADRIKADRTDLQRAQIEAETRRDVRESTSISGLGDVALTPWREVLLPHPDILSGRFKESEFAANLHSVAHETGTTSAEYSDPVEFFRRTFLTAGLKDLLTQAANRVAGAAAAAPVINLQTTFGGGKTHSMLAVWHLFSSVPAAGLPQEIQEILHSAGLADGDRTIRRVALVGNEIAAGQARQRDGLTVRTMWGEIARQLGGKEAFDLVADSDRNSTSPGDHLRELLSRYSPCVILIDEWVAYARQLGDDDLPGGSFETQFTFAQLLTEAVAATPGALLLVSIPASDVRREPDGATLESVASDLETGGERGRAALRRLEHVVGRVAHQWHPASAQESFEIVRRRLFEPPDAQASRQVAATARKFVTFYREHQGEFPRETTENAYERKIRSAYPIHPELFARLYEDWSTQERFQRTRGVLRLMSGVVKELYDAGDDSPLIMPGSVPIAADQVLGELTQYVDVQWRSVIDSDVDGTDSLPFQIDKERPLFGKRGLTRRIARAAFLGSAATLQSAHKGIERNNVFLGVAMPGDTVGNFGSALQMLSDRATYLFSEGVRYWYDLQPSLNRTVNERAANLHEDDVWAEVITRLRQAGQAGADFAGAIVAPEDASDVPEAEAVRLVYVHPRFTHKNKDTDSRAIRFARDIVANRGSASRERRNTLVFLVADEQRYAELESIVRQHLAWRSVVRDKDHLDLTQQRVALASAKVDETNKVVSQRIGTSWIWALYPRDRGDNEPFSISVVRADGEDDHLGVRTGKKLVKEDVLRVQIAPATIRHDLDSKLHRVWNQGRIRVGDLWDYYTKYLYLPRLRDKTVLIRAIEDVALDIVWPQTGFALADDYDSATGDFNGLTVPIEDGPAVVTDDTYLVAPHVATAQRAREQDATEPSTPVTEPATTAPSLSTPTQPASTPQLSSDDGSVVERARYEGRYEVEATAPEAIAGKLREVIEEVVRHIVLAPGAENISIVLEVSAENSDGFSEAVARTVRENSSVLGFDKSDFEDVEW
;
A
#
# COMPACT_ATOMS: atom_id res chain seq x y z
N MET A 1 1.53 42.68 1.20
CA MET A 1 0.21 43.32 1.04
C MET A 1 -0.85 42.29 1.33
N SER A 2 -1.69 42.51 2.33
CA SER A 2 -2.75 41.58 2.72
C SER A 2 -3.88 41.54 1.68
N ASN A 3 -4.65 40.44 1.63
CA ASN A 3 -5.82 40.31 0.74
C ASN A 3 -6.80 41.49 0.90
N ARG A 4 -7.04 41.91 2.14
CA ARG A 4 -7.89 43.05 2.46
C ARG A 4 -7.35 44.38 1.91
N GLU A 5 -6.04 44.61 2.02
CA GLU A 5 -5.40 45.79 1.42
C GLU A 5 -5.58 45.81 -0.10
N ARG A 6 -5.47 44.65 -0.77
CA ARG A 6 -5.68 44.53 -2.22
C ARG A 6 -7.10 44.93 -2.62
N VAL A 7 -8.11 44.38 -1.92
CA VAL A 7 -9.53 44.71 -2.18
C VAL A 7 -9.79 46.19 -1.92
N THR A 8 -9.29 46.74 -0.81
CA THR A 8 -9.51 48.15 -0.45
C THR A 8 -8.94 49.08 -1.52
N ARG A 9 -7.69 48.83 -1.95
CA ARG A 9 -7.05 49.60 -3.03
C ARG A 9 -7.81 49.50 -4.35
N ALA A 10 -8.32 48.32 -4.70
CA ALA A 10 -9.09 48.14 -5.93
C ALA A 10 -10.42 48.91 -5.90
N LEU A 11 -11.08 48.96 -4.75
CA LEU A 11 -12.28 49.78 -4.55
C LEU A 11 -11.97 51.27 -4.67
N GLU A 12 -10.86 51.74 -4.11
CA GLU A 12 -10.41 53.14 -4.23
C GLU A 12 -10.12 53.53 -5.69
N ILE A 13 -9.36 52.69 -6.42
CA ILE A 13 -9.09 52.90 -7.85
C ILE A 13 -10.40 52.93 -8.64
N THR A 14 -11.36 52.07 -8.29
CA THR A 14 -12.66 52.02 -8.96
C THR A 14 -13.49 53.27 -8.69
N ALA A 15 -13.49 53.78 -7.45
CA ALA A 15 -14.20 55.00 -7.06
C ALA A 15 -13.71 56.23 -7.81
N GLU A 16 -12.39 56.35 -7.97
CA GLU A 16 -11.75 57.45 -8.70
C GLU A 16 -12.07 57.38 -10.20
N ALA A 17 -11.97 56.19 -10.80
CA ALA A 17 -12.11 56.01 -12.24
C ALA A 17 -13.57 56.03 -12.74
N LEU A 18 -14.56 55.62 -11.93
CA LEU A 18 -15.96 55.60 -12.34
C LEU A 18 -16.63 56.99 -12.37
N GLY A 19 -16.09 57.97 -11.65
CA GLY A 19 -16.68 59.30 -11.52
C GLY A 19 -17.02 59.98 -12.85
N PRO A 20 -16.06 60.13 -13.79
CA PRO A 20 -16.30 60.74 -15.10
C PRO A 20 -17.33 60.00 -15.96
N PHE A 21 -17.40 58.67 -15.85
CA PHE A 21 -18.38 57.85 -16.56
C PHE A 21 -19.80 58.10 -16.03
N VAL A 22 -19.96 58.03 -14.70
CA VAL A 22 -21.25 58.27 -14.02
C VAL A 22 -21.77 59.68 -14.30
N ALA A 23 -20.90 60.70 -14.19
CA ALA A 23 -21.27 62.09 -14.45
C ALA A 23 -21.74 62.29 -15.90
N ARG A 24 -21.08 61.66 -16.88
CA ARG A 24 -21.42 61.76 -18.30
C ARG A 24 -22.79 61.14 -18.61
N GLN A 25 -23.10 59.98 -18.02
CA GLN A 25 -24.39 59.30 -18.23
C GLN A 25 -25.55 60.06 -17.58
N LEU A 26 -25.32 60.71 -16.45
CA LEU A 26 -26.37 61.45 -15.73
C LEU A 26 -26.49 62.92 -16.16
N ALA A 27 -25.50 63.49 -16.86
CA ALA A 27 -25.51 64.89 -17.29
C ALA A 27 -26.81 65.34 -18.01
N PRO A 28 -27.46 64.54 -18.89
CA PRO A 28 -28.73 64.94 -19.53
C PRO A 28 -29.91 65.06 -18.56
N HIS A 29 -29.78 64.52 -17.35
CA HIS A 29 -30.85 64.39 -16.36
C HIS A 29 -30.63 65.29 -15.13
N VAL A 30 -29.54 66.06 -15.09
CA VAL A 30 -29.19 66.95 -13.98
C VAL A 30 -29.38 68.41 -14.40
N PRO A 31 -30.08 69.25 -13.59
CA PRO A 31 -30.23 70.67 -13.88
C PRO A 31 -28.89 71.40 -14.00
N VAL A 32 -28.82 72.41 -14.86
CA VAL A 32 -27.61 73.22 -15.06
C VAL A 32 -27.17 73.86 -13.72
N GLY A 33 -25.96 73.52 -13.28
CA GLY A 33 -25.38 73.99 -12.01
C GLY A 33 -25.58 73.06 -10.81
N ALA A 34 -26.29 71.94 -10.96
CA ALA A 34 -26.44 70.91 -9.93
C ALA A 34 -25.49 69.72 -10.17
N GLU A 35 -25.20 68.99 -9.10
CA GLU A 35 -24.41 67.75 -9.14
C GLU A 35 -25.32 66.51 -9.22
N TRP A 36 -24.89 65.45 -9.91
CA TRP A 36 -25.70 64.23 -10.08
C TRP A 36 -26.16 63.54 -8.77
N PRO A 37 -25.44 63.59 -7.63
CA PRO A 37 -25.93 63.00 -6.38
C PRO A 37 -27.22 63.67 -5.86
N ALA A 38 -27.56 64.86 -6.34
CA ALA A 38 -28.85 65.49 -6.05
C ALA A 38 -30.04 64.62 -6.50
N ILE A 39 -29.88 63.80 -7.56
CA ILE A 39 -30.90 62.86 -8.01
C ILE A 39 -31.20 61.82 -6.91
N LEU A 40 -30.16 61.27 -6.29
CA LEU A 40 -30.32 60.30 -5.19
C LEU A 40 -30.89 60.94 -3.94
N ARG A 41 -30.47 62.18 -3.62
CA ARG A 41 -30.99 62.92 -2.46
C ARG A 41 -32.50 63.12 -2.57
N VAL A 42 -32.99 63.61 -3.71
CA VAL A 42 -34.43 63.79 -3.96
C VAL A 42 -35.17 62.45 -3.93
N LEU A 43 -34.57 61.37 -4.47
CA LEU A 43 -35.16 60.04 -4.45
C LEU A 43 -35.28 59.47 -3.02
N ASP A 44 -34.31 59.74 -2.15
CA ASP A 44 -34.32 59.30 -0.76
C ASP A 44 -35.28 60.14 0.10
N GLU A 45 -35.36 61.45 -0.13
CA GLU A 45 -36.35 62.36 0.46
C GLU A 45 -37.79 61.89 0.14
N GLN A 46 -38.06 61.49 -1.11
CA GLN A 46 -39.37 60.96 -1.53
C GLN A 46 -39.73 59.60 -0.94
N LYS A 47 -38.74 58.83 -0.49
CA LYS A 47 -38.92 57.49 0.10
C LYS A 47 -38.97 57.50 1.63
N GLU A 48 -39.02 58.67 2.26
CA GLU A 48 -38.88 58.85 3.72
C GLU A 48 -37.60 58.19 4.28
N ASN A 49 -36.58 58.03 3.44
CA ASN A 49 -35.30 57.39 3.79
C ASN A 49 -34.20 58.41 4.06
N ASP A 50 -34.56 59.69 4.21
CA ASP A 50 -33.61 60.77 4.48
C ASP A 50 -32.96 60.58 5.86
N LYS A 51 -31.72 60.09 5.86
CA LYS A 51 -30.90 60.00 7.06
C LYS A 51 -30.27 61.37 7.28
N ALA A 52 -30.84 62.15 8.19
CA ALA A 52 -30.31 63.45 8.61
C ALA A 52 -28.78 63.38 8.82
N GLY A 53 -28.03 64.10 7.97
CA GLY A 53 -26.56 64.17 8.02
C GLY A 53 -25.79 63.27 7.02
N PHE A 54 -26.46 62.55 6.12
CA PHE A 54 -25.79 61.76 5.08
C PHE A 54 -25.16 62.65 4.00
N LEU A 55 -23.84 62.51 3.76
CA LEU A 55 -23.09 63.27 2.77
C LEU A 55 -23.19 62.61 1.39
N TYR A 56 -23.83 63.28 0.44
CA TYR A 56 -23.92 62.83 -0.95
C TYR A 56 -22.75 63.36 -1.78
N ALA A 57 -21.64 62.61 -1.84
CA ALA A 57 -20.44 62.98 -2.58
C ALA A 57 -20.32 62.23 -3.92
N GLN A 58 -19.88 62.90 -4.98
CA GLN A 58 -19.66 62.27 -6.29
C GLN A 58 -18.56 61.20 -6.29
N THR A 59 -17.64 61.28 -5.33
CA THR A 59 -16.52 60.36 -5.16
C THR A 59 -16.87 59.13 -4.33
N ASP A 60 -18.08 59.05 -3.76
CA ASP A 60 -18.50 57.87 -3.00
C ASP A 60 -18.89 56.72 -3.94
N LEU A 61 -18.05 55.67 -3.96
CA LEU A 61 -18.30 54.45 -4.73
C LEU A 61 -19.66 53.82 -4.40
N SER A 62 -20.14 53.93 -3.17
CA SER A 62 -21.46 53.39 -2.80
C SER A 62 -22.58 54.05 -3.59
N LEU A 63 -22.50 55.38 -3.78
CA LEU A 63 -23.46 56.16 -4.55
C LEU A 63 -23.29 55.95 -6.06
N GLN A 64 -22.04 55.85 -6.54
CA GLN A 64 -21.74 55.53 -7.94
C GLN A 64 -22.32 54.17 -8.35
N LEU A 65 -22.08 53.12 -7.57
CA LEU A 65 -22.63 51.78 -7.85
C LEU A 65 -24.16 51.73 -7.68
N ARG A 66 -24.72 52.58 -6.79
CA ARG A 66 -26.16 52.69 -6.57
C ARG A 66 -26.90 53.23 -7.78
N VAL A 67 -26.42 54.33 -8.38
CA VAL A 67 -27.07 54.90 -9.58
C VAL A 67 -26.98 53.99 -10.79
N MET A 68 -25.99 53.09 -10.82
CA MET A 68 -25.81 52.10 -11.90
C MET A 68 -26.76 50.89 -11.78
N THR A 69 -27.33 50.64 -10.60
CA THR A 69 -28.08 49.41 -10.29
C THR A 69 -29.53 49.65 -9.87
N GLU A 70 -29.87 50.82 -9.32
CA GLU A 70 -31.22 51.14 -8.85
C GLU A 70 -32.04 51.92 -9.89
N ARG A 71 -33.37 51.77 -9.83
CA ARG A 71 -34.31 52.57 -10.62
C ARG A 71 -34.43 53.98 -10.05
N LEU A 72 -34.13 55.00 -10.85
CA LEU A 72 -34.14 56.41 -10.45
C LEU A 72 -35.51 57.08 -10.70
N GLY A 73 -36.54 56.61 -9.99
CA GLY A 73 -37.89 57.18 -10.07
C GLY A 73 -38.47 57.19 -11.50
N ALA A 74 -38.87 58.37 -11.99
CA ALA A 74 -39.37 58.56 -13.35
C ALA A 74 -38.27 58.44 -14.44
N LEU A 75 -36.98 58.55 -14.08
CA LEU A 75 -35.85 58.44 -15.01
C LEU A 75 -35.52 56.99 -15.41
N GLY A 76 -36.13 55.99 -14.77
CA GLY A 76 -35.89 54.58 -15.10
C GLY A 76 -34.47 54.11 -14.74
N PHE A 77 -33.81 53.41 -15.66
CA PHE A 77 -32.44 52.88 -15.51
C PHE A 77 -31.49 53.57 -16.51
N PRO A 78 -30.93 54.75 -16.20
CA PRO A 78 -30.17 55.54 -17.17
C PRO A 78 -28.90 54.83 -17.68
N PHE A 79 -28.39 53.85 -16.95
CA PHE A 79 -27.21 53.08 -17.35
C PHE A 79 -27.53 51.90 -18.28
N SER A 80 -28.80 51.58 -18.56
CA SER A 80 -29.16 50.47 -19.45
C SER A 80 -28.84 50.69 -20.92
N SER A 81 -28.58 51.94 -21.33
CA SER A 81 -28.08 52.28 -22.67
C SER A 81 -26.57 52.17 -22.79
N ALA A 82 -25.83 52.20 -21.67
CA ALA A 82 -24.37 52.23 -21.65
C ALA A 82 -23.74 50.92 -21.13
N LEU A 83 -24.46 50.18 -20.29
CA LEU A 83 -24.04 48.90 -19.72
C LEU A 83 -25.09 47.83 -20.00
N SER A 84 -24.64 46.67 -20.47
CA SER A 84 -25.47 45.47 -20.57
C SER A 84 -25.94 44.99 -19.20
N ARG A 85 -26.95 44.11 -19.18
CA ARG A 85 -27.42 43.48 -17.93
C ARG A 85 -26.31 42.75 -17.18
N ALA A 86 -25.40 42.09 -17.91
CA ALA A 86 -24.28 41.38 -17.30
C ALA A 86 -23.30 42.34 -16.61
N GLU A 87 -23.04 43.51 -17.21
CA GLU A 87 -22.14 44.53 -16.65
C GLU A 87 -22.77 45.27 -15.47
N GLN A 88 -24.09 45.47 -15.48
CA GLN A 88 -24.82 46.01 -14.32
C GLN A 88 -24.76 45.04 -13.12
N ASN A 89 -24.79 43.73 -13.36
CA ASN A 89 -24.61 42.74 -12.29
C ASN A 89 -23.22 42.84 -11.64
N LEU A 90 -22.17 43.21 -12.39
CA LEU A 90 -20.84 43.44 -11.82
C LEU A 90 -20.85 44.62 -10.84
N ALA A 91 -21.59 45.69 -11.14
CA ALA A 91 -21.77 46.82 -10.23
C ALA A 91 -22.53 46.41 -8.95
N GLY A 92 -23.53 45.53 -9.08
CA GLY A 92 -24.24 44.93 -7.95
C GLY A 92 -23.32 44.08 -7.07
N GLU A 93 -22.53 43.20 -7.68
CA GLU A 93 -21.57 42.37 -6.96
C GLU A 93 -20.48 43.21 -6.26
N LEU A 94 -19.97 44.26 -6.92
CA LEU A 94 -18.97 45.14 -6.33
C LEU A 94 -19.52 45.95 -5.15
N ARG A 95 -20.83 46.22 -5.13
CA ARG A 95 -21.52 46.86 -4.00
C ARG A 95 -21.52 45.95 -2.77
N ASP A 96 -21.75 44.64 -2.97
CA ASP A 96 -21.68 43.65 -1.88
C ASP A 96 -20.24 43.47 -1.38
N ILE A 97 -19.26 43.40 -2.28
CA ILE A 97 -17.83 43.36 -1.95
C ILE A 97 -17.42 44.58 -1.13
N ARG A 98 -17.83 45.79 -1.55
CA ARG A 98 -17.57 47.03 -0.83
C ARG A 98 -18.19 47.00 0.56
N ASN A 99 -19.44 46.54 0.69
CA ASN A 99 -20.12 46.43 1.98
C ASN A 99 -19.38 45.46 2.91
N ARG A 100 -18.98 44.29 2.42
CA ARG A 100 -18.14 43.33 3.17
C ARG A 100 -16.83 43.96 3.62
N ALA A 101 -16.14 44.68 2.74
CA ALA A 101 -14.87 45.35 3.06
C ALA A 101 -15.05 46.45 4.12
N ALA A 102 -16.12 47.25 4.02
CA ALA A 102 -16.44 48.31 4.98
C ALA A 102 -16.79 47.77 6.39
N HIS A 103 -17.42 46.59 6.48
CA HIS A 103 -17.70 45.90 7.74
C HIS A 103 -16.52 45.05 8.26
N GLY A 104 -15.39 45.07 7.58
CA GLY A 104 -14.17 44.42 8.02
C GLY A 104 -14.13 42.90 7.88
N ALA A 105 -14.95 42.33 6.99
CA ALA A 105 -14.95 40.89 6.71
C ALA A 105 -13.57 40.40 6.19
N PRO A 106 -13.15 39.17 6.54
CA PRO A 106 -11.96 38.57 5.94
C PRO A 106 -12.19 38.21 4.46
N PHE A 107 -11.11 38.24 3.68
CA PHE A 107 -11.08 37.84 2.26
C PHE A 107 -10.01 36.76 2.07
N ASN A 108 -10.42 35.57 1.61
CA ASN A 108 -9.50 34.51 1.17
C ASN A 108 -9.00 34.78 -0.27
N PHE A 109 -8.19 33.89 -0.84
CA PHE A 109 -7.65 34.05 -2.19
C PHE A 109 -8.76 34.21 -3.24
N ASP A 110 -9.73 33.29 -3.25
CA ASP A 110 -10.83 33.29 -4.23
C ASP A 110 -11.71 34.55 -4.14
N ASP A 111 -12.05 34.97 -2.92
CA ASP A 111 -12.81 36.19 -2.64
C ASP A 111 -12.06 37.44 -3.14
N THR A 112 -10.74 37.49 -2.92
CA THR A 112 -9.89 38.61 -3.34
C THR A 112 -9.74 38.63 -4.86
N TYR A 113 -9.50 37.48 -5.48
CA TYR A 113 -9.40 37.34 -6.92
C TYR A 113 -10.70 37.78 -7.60
N ARG A 114 -11.84 37.32 -7.06
CA ARG A 114 -13.16 37.69 -7.58
C ARG A 114 -13.43 39.19 -7.45
N ALA A 115 -13.08 39.79 -6.32
CA ALA A 115 -13.21 41.23 -6.13
C ALA A 115 -12.43 42.05 -7.16
N LEU A 116 -11.18 41.65 -7.44
CA LEU A 116 -10.32 42.30 -8.44
C LEU A 116 -10.85 42.08 -9.86
N ASP A 117 -11.30 40.88 -10.21
CA ASP A 117 -11.88 40.56 -11.53
C ASP A 117 -13.17 41.36 -11.79
N THR A 118 -14.06 41.44 -10.79
CA THR A 118 -15.32 42.20 -10.89
C THR A 118 -15.05 43.70 -11.06
N ALA A 119 -14.10 44.26 -10.31
CA ALA A 119 -13.69 45.67 -10.46
C ALA A 119 -13.05 45.94 -11.84
N GLU A 120 -12.14 45.07 -12.30
CA GLU A 120 -11.50 45.20 -13.62
C GLU A 120 -12.55 45.22 -14.75
N ARG A 121 -13.46 44.23 -14.76
CA ARG A 121 -14.47 44.10 -15.81
C ARG A 121 -15.43 45.27 -15.82
N LEU A 122 -15.84 45.76 -14.65
CA LEU A 122 -16.71 46.94 -14.55
C LEU A 122 -16.01 48.19 -15.10
N LEU A 123 -14.74 48.40 -14.77
CA LEU A 123 -13.96 49.52 -15.29
C LEU A 123 -13.76 49.44 -16.81
N ARG A 124 -13.55 48.25 -17.37
CA ARG A 124 -13.51 48.08 -18.85
C ARG A 124 -14.84 48.42 -19.49
N ALA A 125 -15.96 47.99 -18.91
CA ALA A 125 -17.30 48.32 -19.38
C ALA A 125 -17.62 49.82 -19.29
N ALA A 126 -17.04 50.52 -18.30
CA ALA A 126 -17.15 51.96 -18.12
C ALA A 126 -16.15 52.79 -18.96
N ASP A 127 -15.47 52.16 -19.92
CA ASP A 127 -14.44 52.78 -20.79
C ASP A 127 -13.27 53.41 -19.99
N GLN A 128 -12.82 52.71 -18.94
CA GLN A 128 -11.68 53.10 -18.08
C GLN A 128 -10.52 52.08 -18.17
N PRO A 129 -9.87 51.92 -19.34
CA PRO A 129 -8.87 50.85 -19.54
C PRO A 129 -7.63 50.98 -18.65
N ALA A 130 -7.14 52.20 -18.41
CA ALA A 130 -5.93 52.42 -17.61
C ALA A 130 -6.09 52.01 -16.14
N ALA A 131 -7.26 52.28 -15.55
CA ALA A 131 -7.58 51.86 -14.19
C ALA A 131 -7.82 50.35 -14.12
N ALA A 132 -8.48 49.78 -15.13
CA ALA A 132 -8.67 48.34 -15.24
C ALA A 132 -7.33 47.58 -15.35
N ASP A 133 -6.36 48.09 -16.11
CA ASP A 133 -5.04 47.47 -16.25
C ASP A 133 -4.21 47.50 -14.95
N ARG A 134 -4.39 48.53 -14.11
CA ARG A 134 -3.79 48.55 -12.75
C ARG A 134 -4.36 47.46 -11.85
N ILE A 135 -5.69 47.29 -11.84
CA ILE A 135 -6.34 46.22 -11.07
C ILE A 135 -5.96 44.84 -11.62
N LYS A 136 -5.83 44.71 -12.94
CA LYS A 136 -5.33 43.49 -13.60
C LYS A 136 -3.93 43.12 -13.12
N ALA A 137 -3.01 44.09 -13.02
CA ALA A 137 -1.67 43.86 -12.49
C ALA A 137 -1.71 43.34 -11.05
N ASP A 138 -2.49 43.99 -10.17
CA ASP A 138 -2.68 43.54 -8.78
C ASP A 138 -3.27 42.12 -8.68
N ARG A 139 -4.13 41.74 -9.63
CA ARG A 139 -4.71 40.38 -9.75
C ARG A 139 -3.69 39.35 -10.22
N THR A 140 -2.88 39.67 -11.23
CA THR A 140 -1.81 38.79 -11.70
C THR A 140 -0.76 38.56 -10.62
N ASP A 141 -0.40 39.59 -9.86
CA ASP A 141 0.52 39.46 -8.73
C ASP A 141 -0.03 38.58 -7.60
N LEU A 142 -1.35 38.66 -7.33
CA LEU A 142 -2.01 37.76 -6.38
C LEU A 142 -1.92 36.29 -6.83
N GLN A 143 -2.17 36.02 -8.12
CA GLN A 143 -2.06 34.66 -8.67
C GLN A 143 -0.63 34.11 -8.60
N ARG A 144 0.39 34.92 -8.95
CA ARG A 144 1.80 34.50 -8.83
C ARG A 144 2.16 34.16 -7.38
N ALA A 145 1.76 35.01 -6.43
CA ALA A 145 2.02 34.78 -5.01
C ALA A 145 1.37 33.48 -4.49
N GLN A 146 0.19 33.12 -5.00
CA GLN A 146 -0.49 31.86 -4.66
C GLN A 146 0.25 30.65 -5.24
N ILE A 147 0.64 30.70 -6.52
CA ILE A 147 1.44 29.64 -7.14
C ILE A 147 2.75 29.44 -6.38
N GLU A 148 3.46 30.53 -6.06
CA GLU A 148 4.69 30.46 -5.26
C GLU A 148 4.47 29.92 -3.84
N ALA A 149 3.30 30.13 -3.25
CA ALA A 149 2.94 29.59 -1.93
C ALA A 149 2.59 28.10 -2.00
N GLU A 150 1.87 27.68 -3.05
CA GLU A 150 1.54 26.28 -3.33
C GLU A 150 2.80 25.49 -3.67
N THR A 151 3.64 25.98 -4.59
CA THR A 151 4.94 25.37 -4.89
C THR A 151 5.82 25.24 -3.64
N ARG A 152 5.87 26.27 -2.78
CA ARG A 152 6.62 26.16 -1.51
C ARG A 152 6.03 25.11 -0.56
N ARG A 153 4.71 24.95 -0.54
CA ARG A 153 4.05 23.93 0.26
C ARG A 153 4.34 22.53 -0.26
N ASP A 154 4.23 22.34 -1.57
CA ASP A 154 4.50 21.06 -2.24
C ASP A 154 5.97 20.66 -2.07
N VAL A 155 6.90 21.60 -2.25
CA VAL A 155 8.34 21.39 -1.97
C VAL A 155 8.57 21.02 -0.51
N ARG A 156 7.86 21.65 0.43
CA ARG A 156 8.00 21.29 1.85
C ARG A 156 7.50 19.88 2.15
N GLU A 157 6.40 19.45 1.53
CA GLU A 157 5.82 18.11 1.70
C GLU A 157 6.65 17.02 0.98
N SER A 158 7.27 17.36 -0.14
CA SER A 158 8.21 16.48 -0.84
C SER A 158 9.58 16.42 -0.15
N THR A 159 10.06 17.48 0.48
CA THR A 159 11.46 17.54 0.97
C THR A 159 11.56 17.25 2.46
N SER A 160 10.69 17.84 3.30
CA SER A 160 10.76 17.69 4.76
C SER A 160 9.89 16.54 5.28
N ILE A 161 10.44 15.76 6.22
CA ILE A 161 9.67 14.78 7.00
C ILE A 161 9.31 15.46 8.32
N SER A 162 8.03 15.74 8.52
CA SER A 162 7.57 16.45 9.72
C SER A 162 7.65 15.58 10.98
N GLY A 163 7.94 16.20 12.13
CA GLY A 163 7.87 15.56 13.43
C GLY A 163 9.11 14.73 13.79
N LEU A 164 10.26 14.98 13.15
CA LEU A 164 11.53 14.33 13.49
C LEU A 164 12.19 14.92 14.73
N GLY A 165 11.77 16.12 15.14
CA GLY A 165 12.24 16.77 16.37
C GLY A 165 12.05 15.92 17.62
N ASP A 166 12.94 16.11 18.59
CA ASP A 166 12.89 15.53 19.93
C ASP A 166 12.84 16.70 20.94
N VAL A 167 12.00 16.60 21.98
CA VAL A 167 11.79 17.69 22.96
C VAL A 167 13.08 18.13 23.66
N ALA A 168 14.08 17.26 23.73
CA ALA A 168 15.34 17.48 24.40
C ALA A 168 16.55 17.61 23.45
N LEU A 169 16.37 17.56 22.12
CA LEU A 169 17.44 17.82 21.15
C LEU A 169 17.09 18.97 20.21
N THR A 170 18.01 19.91 20.09
CA THR A 170 17.88 21.05 19.17
C THR A 170 18.10 20.59 17.72
N PRO A 171 17.30 21.06 16.74
CA PRO A 171 17.52 20.79 15.33
C PRO A 171 18.91 21.23 14.87
N TRP A 172 19.54 20.48 13.95
CA TRP A 172 20.90 20.76 13.53
C TRP A 172 21.09 22.17 12.96
N ARG A 173 20.09 22.66 12.23
CA ARG A 173 20.08 23.98 11.59
C ARG A 173 20.17 25.15 12.58
N GLU A 174 19.78 24.92 13.84
CA GLU A 174 19.81 25.91 14.92
C GLU A 174 21.11 25.83 15.74
N VAL A 175 21.84 24.71 15.64
CA VAL A 175 23.11 24.48 16.32
C VAL A 175 24.30 24.93 15.46
N LEU A 176 24.27 24.60 14.16
CA LEU A 176 25.35 24.87 13.22
C LEU A 176 24.80 25.41 11.91
N LEU A 177 25.16 26.66 11.58
CA LEU A 177 24.71 27.34 10.38
C LEU A 177 25.56 26.90 9.17
N PRO A 178 24.92 26.58 8.02
CA PRO A 178 25.62 26.46 6.76
C PRO A 178 26.26 27.80 6.36
N HIS A 179 27.37 27.75 5.62
CA HIS A 179 27.97 28.99 5.12
C HIS A 179 27.03 29.74 4.15
N PRO A 180 27.15 31.08 4.01
CA PRO A 180 26.26 31.88 3.17
C PRO A 180 26.28 31.51 1.67
N ASP A 181 27.41 31.01 1.17
CA ASP A 181 27.55 30.49 -0.19
C ASP A 181 26.64 29.26 -0.39
N ILE A 182 26.58 28.36 0.60
CA ILE A 182 25.67 27.19 0.62
C ILE A 182 24.21 27.62 0.52
N LEU A 183 23.80 28.55 1.39
CA LEU A 183 22.42 29.03 1.46
C LEU A 183 22.00 29.75 0.17
N SER A 184 22.93 30.49 -0.45
CA SER A 184 22.66 31.29 -1.65
C SER A 184 22.45 30.45 -2.92
N GLY A 185 22.80 29.15 -2.91
CA GLY A 185 22.70 28.28 -4.07
C GLY A 185 23.64 28.65 -5.23
N ARG A 186 24.54 29.63 -5.04
CA ARG A 186 25.50 30.08 -6.05
C ARG A 186 26.72 29.16 -6.13
N PHE A 187 26.48 27.86 -6.16
CA PHE A 187 27.54 26.87 -6.32
C PHE A 187 27.98 26.79 -7.77
N LYS A 188 29.22 27.19 -8.07
CA LYS A 188 29.82 26.93 -9.39
C LYS A 188 30.84 25.82 -9.29
N GLU A 189 30.78 24.89 -10.25
CA GLU A 189 31.70 23.75 -10.39
C GLU A 189 33.18 24.17 -10.42
N SER A 190 33.44 25.39 -10.90
CA SER A 190 34.76 26.03 -10.95
C SER A 190 35.30 26.48 -9.59
N GLU A 191 34.46 26.69 -8.57
CA GLU A 191 34.92 27.20 -7.27
C GLU A 191 35.70 26.14 -6.47
N PHE A 192 35.35 24.84 -6.57
CA PHE A 192 36.10 23.77 -5.89
C PHE A 192 37.36 23.30 -6.65
N ALA A 193 37.62 23.83 -7.84
CA ALA A 193 38.84 23.51 -8.57
C ALA A 193 39.97 24.41 -8.06
N ALA A 194 40.68 23.94 -7.03
CA ALA A 194 41.95 24.54 -6.64
C ALA A 194 42.86 24.61 -7.88
N ASN A 195 43.15 25.81 -8.38
CA ASN A 195 44.07 26.02 -9.50
C ASN A 195 45.33 26.73 -8.99
N LEU A 196 46.42 25.98 -8.85
CA LEU A 196 47.70 26.51 -8.40
C LEU A 196 48.23 27.61 -9.33
N HIS A 197 48.02 27.49 -10.66
CA HIS A 197 48.47 28.47 -11.63
C HIS A 197 47.76 29.82 -11.45
N SER A 198 46.43 29.80 -11.33
CA SER A 198 45.62 31.01 -11.13
C SER A 198 45.98 31.74 -9.83
N VAL A 199 46.20 30.99 -8.74
CA VAL A 199 46.60 31.57 -7.44
C VAL A 199 48.04 32.09 -7.48
N ALA A 200 48.98 31.35 -8.09
CA ALA A 200 50.38 31.73 -8.10
C ALA A 200 50.69 32.94 -9.01
N HIS A 201 49.93 33.10 -10.09
CA HIS A 201 50.11 34.20 -11.06
C HIS A 201 49.06 35.31 -10.97
N GLU A 202 48.13 35.23 -10.02
CA GLU A 202 47.02 36.19 -9.86
C GLU A 202 46.22 36.40 -11.15
N THR A 203 46.07 35.33 -11.94
CA THR A 203 45.39 35.36 -13.24
C THR A 203 43.94 34.93 -13.09
N GLY A 204 43.00 35.88 -13.19
CA GLY A 204 41.56 35.63 -13.28
C GLY A 204 40.75 35.84 -11.98
N THR A 205 39.45 35.55 -12.06
CA THR A 205 38.48 35.61 -10.94
C THR A 205 38.58 34.35 -10.07
N THR A 206 39.69 34.17 -9.37
CA THR A 206 39.82 33.10 -8.36
C THR A 206 39.03 33.48 -7.12
N SER A 207 38.28 32.55 -6.52
CA SER A 207 37.52 32.82 -5.30
C SER A 207 38.46 33.16 -4.15
N ALA A 208 38.04 34.12 -3.31
CA ALA A 208 38.84 34.59 -2.17
C ALA A 208 39.28 33.46 -1.23
N GLU A 209 38.51 32.36 -1.16
CA GLU A 209 38.81 31.19 -0.35
C GLU A 209 40.04 30.38 -0.77
N TYR A 210 40.52 30.52 -2.02
CA TYR A 210 41.75 29.87 -2.48
C TYR A 210 42.91 30.84 -2.68
N SER A 211 42.63 32.13 -2.91
CA SER A 211 43.67 33.14 -3.11
C SER A 211 44.14 33.82 -1.82
N ASP A 212 43.26 34.01 -0.84
CA ASP A 212 43.60 34.61 0.45
C ASP A 212 44.16 33.56 1.43
N PRO A 213 45.40 33.70 1.93
CA PRO A 213 46.01 32.72 2.83
C PRO A 213 45.22 32.51 4.14
N VAL A 214 44.63 33.55 4.70
CA VAL A 214 43.90 33.50 5.97
C VAL A 214 42.60 32.74 5.78
N GLU A 215 41.83 33.10 4.75
CA GLU A 215 40.57 32.42 4.44
C GLU A 215 40.79 30.96 4.02
N PHE A 216 41.85 30.70 3.25
CA PHE A 216 42.24 29.35 2.85
C PHE A 216 42.48 28.45 4.07
N PHE A 217 43.33 28.87 5.02
CA PHE A 217 43.60 28.05 6.20
C PHE A 217 42.42 28.00 7.18
N ARG A 218 41.54 29.01 7.20
CA ARG A 218 40.30 28.99 8.00
C ARG A 218 39.34 27.89 7.55
N ARG A 219 39.21 27.68 6.23
CA ARG A 219 38.33 26.65 5.62
C ARG A 219 39.01 25.30 5.46
N THR A 220 40.33 25.23 5.62
CA THR A 220 41.11 23.99 5.47
C THR A 220 41.17 23.24 6.80
N PHE A 221 40.86 21.95 6.79
CA PHE A 221 41.12 21.07 7.93
C PHE A 221 42.56 20.54 7.84
N LEU A 222 43.38 20.79 8.86
CA LEU A 222 44.74 20.26 8.93
C LEU A 222 44.73 18.79 9.34
N THR A 223 44.62 17.92 8.34
CA THR A 223 44.79 16.48 8.49
C THR A 223 46.19 16.18 9.01
N ALA A 224 46.39 15.02 9.65
CA ALA A 224 47.70 14.59 10.12
C ALA A 224 48.74 14.61 8.99
N GLY A 225 48.34 14.14 7.79
CA GLY A 225 49.17 14.20 6.60
C GLY A 225 49.51 15.63 6.17
N LEU A 226 48.53 16.53 6.08
CA LEU A 226 48.79 17.92 5.69
C LEU A 226 49.63 18.66 6.74
N LYS A 227 49.37 18.44 8.03
CA LYS A 227 50.17 18.99 9.13
C LYS A 227 51.62 18.53 9.05
N ASP A 228 51.85 17.24 8.79
CA ASP A 228 53.19 16.69 8.59
C ASP A 228 53.88 17.32 7.37
N LEU A 229 53.19 17.43 6.23
CA LEU A 229 53.71 18.09 5.03
C LEU A 229 54.14 19.54 5.31
N LEU A 230 53.28 20.33 5.95
CA LEU A 230 53.58 21.73 6.28
C LEU A 230 54.72 21.85 7.28
N THR A 231 54.82 20.91 8.23
CA THR A 231 55.92 20.85 9.20
C THR A 231 57.24 20.50 8.52
N GLN A 232 57.25 19.49 7.65
CA GLN A 232 58.43 19.13 6.85
C GLN A 232 58.87 20.27 5.94
N ALA A 233 57.91 20.93 5.27
CA ALA A 233 58.18 22.08 4.40
C ALA A 233 58.79 23.25 5.20
N ALA A 234 58.19 23.62 6.33
CA ALA A 234 58.70 24.69 7.19
C ALA A 234 60.11 24.39 7.69
N ASN A 235 60.36 23.17 8.19
CA ASN A 235 61.68 22.76 8.65
C ASN A 235 62.73 22.75 7.54
N ARG A 236 62.39 22.28 6.32
CA ARG A 236 63.32 22.26 5.19
C ARG A 236 63.73 23.67 4.79
N VAL A 237 62.77 24.58 4.66
CA VAL A 237 63.01 25.97 4.27
C VAL A 237 63.77 26.74 5.35
N ALA A 238 63.56 26.41 6.63
CA ALA A 238 64.35 26.93 7.75
C ALA A 238 65.79 26.40 7.81
N GLY A 239 66.19 25.49 6.90
CA GLY A 239 67.55 24.97 6.81
C GLY A 239 67.82 23.70 7.64
N ALA A 240 66.79 23.04 8.17
CA ALA A 240 66.97 21.79 8.91
C ALA A 240 67.43 20.65 7.98
N ALA A 241 68.62 20.12 8.23
CA ALA A 241 69.23 19.07 7.40
C ALA A 241 68.48 17.73 7.45
N ALA A 242 67.70 17.48 8.52
CA ALA A 242 66.92 16.25 8.70
C ALA A 242 65.58 16.25 7.93
N ALA A 243 65.13 17.40 7.40
CA ALA A 243 63.87 17.50 6.66
C ALA A 243 64.07 17.12 5.18
N ALA A 244 63.07 16.44 4.60
CA ALA A 244 63.14 15.96 3.24
C ALA A 244 63.28 17.12 2.22
N PRO A 245 64.27 17.07 1.30
CA PRO A 245 64.45 18.11 0.29
C PRO A 245 63.47 18.02 -0.88
N VAL A 246 63.03 16.80 -1.19
CA VAL A 246 62.07 16.49 -2.26
C VAL A 246 60.93 15.72 -1.64
N ILE A 247 59.69 16.16 -1.88
CA ILE A 247 58.48 15.47 -1.41
C ILE A 247 57.60 15.20 -2.62
N ASN A 248 57.24 13.94 -2.80
CA ASN A 248 56.33 13.50 -3.85
C ASN A 248 54.92 13.35 -3.26
N LEU A 249 53.98 14.15 -3.76
CA LEU A 249 52.57 14.06 -3.44
C LEU A 249 51.94 12.98 -4.31
N GLN A 250 51.76 11.79 -3.73
CA GLN A 250 50.99 10.72 -4.35
C GLN A 250 49.58 10.73 -3.78
N THR A 251 48.58 10.58 -4.64
CA THR A 251 47.20 10.39 -4.18
C THR A 251 46.59 9.16 -4.83
N THR A 252 46.16 8.24 -3.98
CA THR A 252 45.29 7.09 -4.31
C THR A 252 43.81 7.49 -4.41
N PHE A 253 43.47 8.69 -3.95
CA PHE A 253 42.11 9.23 -3.88
C PHE A 253 42.10 10.58 -4.61
N GLY A 254 41.40 10.66 -5.74
CA GLY A 254 41.29 11.89 -6.53
C GLY A 254 40.85 13.07 -5.68
N GLY A 255 41.65 14.14 -5.70
CA GLY A 255 41.45 15.39 -4.95
C GLY A 255 42.36 15.52 -3.72
N GLY A 256 43.27 16.51 -3.74
CA GLY A 256 44.09 16.86 -2.58
C GLY A 256 45.50 17.37 -2.91
N LYS A 257 46.12 16.94 -4.01
CA LYS A 257 47.50 17.34 -4.40
C LYS A 257 47.63 18.85 -4.57
N THR A 258 46.84 19.42 -5.48
CA THR A 258 46.85 20.86 -5.73
C THR A 258 46.45 21.67 -4.49
N HIS A 259 45.57 21.15 -3.65
CA HIS A 259 45.20 21.79 -2.37
C HIS A 259 46.35 21.79 -1.37
N SER A 260 47.07 20.67 -1.21
CA SER A 260 48.28 20.57 -0.40
C SER A 260 49.40 21.47 -0.94
N MET A 261 49.56 21.56 -2.27
CA MET A 261 50.50 22.50 -2.90
C MET A 261 50.13 23.96 -2.60
N LEU A 262 48.85 24.32 -2.68
CA LEU A 262 48.36 25.65 -2.29
C LEU A 262 48.60 25.94 -0.81
N ALA A 263 48.44 24.94 0.07
CA ALA A 263 48.75 25.11 1.49
C ALA A 263 50.24 25.45 1.70
N VAL A 264 51.15 24.77 1.01
CA VAL A 264 52.59 25.09 1.04
C VAL A 264 52.87 26.46 0.42
N TRP A 265 52.21 26.82 -0.69
CA TRP A 265 52.31 28.14 -1.32
C TRP A 265 51.91 29.27 -0.37
N HIS A 266 50.80 29.09 0.36
CA HIS A 266 50.26 30.07 1.31
C HIS A 266 51.04 30.12 2.62
N LEU A 267 51.58 28.98 3.09
CA LEU A 267 52.45 28.93 4.26
C LEU A 267 53.66 29.88 4.13
N PHE A 268 54.18 30.02 2.91
CA PHE A 268 55.31 30.90 2.59
C PHE A 268 54.90 32.20 1.89
N SER A 269 53.63 32.61 2.03
CA SER A 269 53.17 33.94 1.60
C SER A 269 53.72 35.06 2.49
N SER A 270 53.55 36.30 2.05
CA SER A 270 53.94 37.51 2.80
C SER A 270 53.03 37.82 3.99
N VAL A 271 51.97 37.03 4.25
CA VAL A 271 51.04 37.25 5.37
C VAL A 271 51.75 36.95 6.69
N PRO A 272 51.81 37.88 7.67
CA PRO A 272 52.44 37.65 8.97
C PRO A 272 51.87 36.43 9.71
N ALA A 273 52.70 35.73 10.49
CA ALA A 273 52.27 34.51 11.18
C ALA A 273 51.06 34.76 12.09
N ALA A 274 51.04 35.90 12.79
CA ALA A 274 49.93 36.31 13.67
C ALA A 274 48.57 36.43 12.97
N GLY A 275 48.54 36.58 11.63
CA GLY A 275 47.30 36.63 10.85
C GLY A 275 46.76 35.25 10.44
N LEU A 276 47.53 34.18 10.62
CA LEU A 276 47.15 32.82 10.25
C LEU A 276 46.49 32.08 11.44
N PRO A 277 45.73 30.99 11.21
CA PRO A 277 45.17 30.19 12.29
C PRO A 277 46.25 29.63 13.24
N GLN A 278 45.89 29.46 14.52
CA GLN A 278 46.82 29.06 15.58
C GLN A 278 47.65 27.81 15.24
N GLU A 279 47.04 26.79 14.63
CA GLU A 279 47.72 25.56 14.24
C GLU A 279 48.88 25.82 13.24
N ILE A 280 48.72 26.81 12.35
CA ILE A 280 49.77 27.23 11.40
C ILE A 280 50.84 28.08 12.09
N GLN A 281 50.43 28.92 13.05
CA GLN A 281 51.36 29.69 13.89
C GLN A 281 52.30 28.75 14.65
N GLU A 282 51.78 27.67 15.23
CA GLU A 282 52.55 26.65 15.93
C GLU A 282 53.57 25.98 15.00
N ILE A 283 53.18 25.63 13.77
CA ILE A 283 54.08 25.05 12.77
C ILE A 283 55.22 26.03 12.45
N LEU A 284 54.89 27.28 12.11
CA LEU A 284 55.89 28.31 11.79
C LEU A 284 56.81 28.63 12.97
N HIS A 285 56.27 28.69 14.18
CA HIS A 285 57.05 28.95 15.39
C HIS A 285 58.00 27.79 15.71
N SER A 286 57.53 26.54 15.58
CA SER A 286 58.36 25.35 15.82
C SER A 286 59.55 25.25 14.87
N ALA A 287 59.39 25.74 13.63
CA ALA A 287 60.45 25.79 12.63
C ALA A 287 61.36 27.04 12.75
N GLY A 288 61.09 27.96 13.70
CA GLY A 288 61.83 29.22 13.84
C GLY A 288 61.53 30.26 12.76
N LEU A 289 60.42 30.13 12.03
CA LEU A 289 60.00 31.01 10.94
C LEU A 289 58.95 32.06 11.36
N ALA A 290 58.51 32.07 12.61
CA ALA A 290 57.48 33.00 13.09
C ALA A 290 57.95 34.47 13.17
N ASP A 291 59.22 34.68 13.55
CA ASP A 291 59.79 36.01 13.88
C ASP A 291 60.93 36.44 12.92
N GLY A 292 61.23 35.66 11.87
CA GLY A 292 62.32 35.89 10.92
C GLY A 292 61.93 36.61 9.63
N ASP A 293 62.91 36.95 8.79
CA ASP A 293 62.67 37.41 7.41
C ASP A 293 62.03 36.28 6.59
N ARG A 294 60.73 36.43 6.29
CA ARG A 294 59.93 35.45 5.53
C ARG A 294 60.00 35.65 4.03
N THR A 295 61.03 36.32 3.52
CA THR A 295 61.25 36.45 2.08
C THR A 295 61.71 35.13 1.47
N ILE A 296 60.76 34.20 1.34
CA ILE A 296 60.95 32.86 0.75
C ILE A 296 60.47 32.94 -0.69
N ARG A 297 61.34 32.56 -1.62
CA ARG A 297 61.00 32.60 -3.05
C ARG A 297 60.14 31.38 -3.39
N ARG A 298 59.07 31.59 -4.14
CA ARG A 298 58.11 30.54 -4.47
C ARG A 298 58.00 30.41 -5.98
N VAL A 299 58.09 29.18 -6.46
CA VAL A 299 57.92 28.83 -7.88
C VAL A 299 56.76 27.87 -8.01
N ALA A 300 55.86 28.13 -8.95
CA ALA A 300 54.77 27.25 -9.30
C ALA A 300 54.78 26.94 -10.80
N LEU A 301 54.82 25.65 -11.12
CA LEU A 301 54.71 25.11 -12.48
C LEU A 301 53.51 24.17 -12.52
N VAL A 302 52.61 24.35 -13.48
CA VAL A 302 51.47 23.46 -13.70
C VAL A 302 51.56 22.90 -15.12
N GLY A 303 51.78 21.59 -15.25
CA GLY A 303 52.14 20.98 -16.52
C GLY A 303 51.12 21.16 -17.65
N ASN A 304 49.82 21.26 -17.32
CA ASN A 304 48.76 21.52 -18.29
C ASN A 304 48.73 22.97 -18.81
N GLU A 305 49.29 23.92 -18.07
CA GLU A 305 49.32 25.35 -18.42
C GLU A 305 50.60 25.75 -19.18
N ILE A 306 51.55 24.81 -19.30
CA ILE A 306 52.84 25.02 -19.96
C ILE A 306 52.82 24.29 -21.30
N ALA A 307 52.69 25.05 -22.38
CA ALA A 307 52.79 24.52 -23.74
C ALA A 307 54.25 24.16 -24.08
N ALA A 308 54.56 22.87 -24.16
CA ALA A 308 55.91 22.38 -24.46
C ALA A 308 56.44 22.78 -25.85
N GLY A 309 55.54 23.01 -26.81
CA GLY A 309 55.89 23.33 -28.20
C GLY A 309 56.09 24.81 -28.51
N GLN A 310 55.90 25.72 -27.55
CA GLN A 310 55.87 27.17 -27.81
C GLN A 310 56.76 27.96 -26.86
N ALA A 311 57.57 28.85 -27.43
CA ALA A 311 58.28 29.87 -26.66
C ALA A 311 57.27 30.93 -26.16
N ARG A 312 57.40 31.33 -24.89
CA ARG A 312 56.47 32.25 -24.23
C ARG A 312 57.17 33.55 -23.88
N GLN A 313 56.54 34.68 -24.21
CA GLN A 313 57.01 36.00 -23.79
C GLN A 313 56.48 36.30 -22.38
N ARG A 314 57.37 36.46 -21.41
CA ARG A 314 57.04 36.77 -20.00
C ARG A 314 58.05 37.80 -19.48
N ASP A 315 57.57 38.93 -18.97
CA ASP A 315 58.40 40.00 -18.38
C ASP A 315 59.55 40.49 -19.29
N GLY A 316 59.33 40.50 -20.61
CA GLY A 316 60.35 40.88 -21.60
C GLY A 316 61.41 39.79 -21.87
N LEU A 317 61.23 38.58 -21.36
CA LEU A 317 62.05 37.40 -21.60
C LEU A 317 61.32 36.40 -22.50
N THR A 318 62.06 35.73 -23.37
CA THR A 318 61.56 34.61 -24.18
C THR A 318 61.91 33.30 -23.48
N VAL A 319 60.97 32.74 -22.74
CA VAL A 319 61.14 31.51 -21.95
C VAL A 319 60.62 30.32 -22.75
N ARG A 320 61.44 29.28 -22.91
CA ARG A 320 61.10 28.08 -23.69
C ARG A 320 60.85 26.86 -22.82
N THR A 321 61.60 26.71 -21.73
CA THR A 321 61.67 25.45 -20.97
C THR A 321 61.17 25.61 -19.52
N MET A 322 60.99 24.50 -18.81
CA MET A 322 60.62 24.54 -17.38
C MET A 322 61.75 25.11 -16.51
N TRP A 323 63.02 24.85 -16.83
CA TRP A 323 64.14 25.41 -16.07
C TRP A 323 64.29 26.92 -16.30
N GLY A 324 64.02 27.41 -17.51
CA GLY A 324 63.93 28.85 -17.77
C GLY A 324 62.82 29.51 -16.95
N GLU A 325 61.66 28.83 -16.83
CA GLU A 325 60.54 29.31 -16.02
C GLU A 325 60.86 29.31 -14.52
N ILE A 326 61.56 28.29 -14.00
CA ILE A 326 62.04 28.26 -12.60
C ILE A 326 62.97 29.45 -12.35
N ALA A 327 63.96 29.67 -13.23
CA ALA A 327 64.90 30.77 -13.07
C ALA A 327 64.19 32.12 -13.08
N ARG A 328 63.27 32.35 -14.03
CA ARG A 328 62.45 33.57 -14.08
C ARG A 328 61.67 33.80 -12.79
N GLN A 329 60.98 32.78 -12.28
CA GLN A 329 60.19 32.92 -11.04
C GLN A 329 61.06 33.09 -9.79
N LEU A 330 62.25 32.48 -9.75
CA LEU A 330 63.17 32.66 -8.64
C LEU A 330 63.75 34.07 -8.60
N GLY A 331 64.31 34.61 -9.68
CA GLY A 331 65.04 35.89 -9.62
C GLY A 331 64.91 36.78 -10.86
N GLY A 332 63.88 36.58 -11.67
CA GLY A 332 63.62 37.37 -12.87
C GLY A 332 64.74 37.22 -13.89
N LYS A 333 65.15 38.35 -14.49
CA LYS A 333 66.16 38.38 -15.56
C LYS A 333 67.54 37.88 -15.11
N GLU A 334 68.03 38.32 -13.95
CA GLU A 334 69.36 37.96 -13.44
C GLU A 334 69.50 36.44 -13.25
N ALA A 335 68.45 35.80 -12.74
CA ALA A 335 68.38 34.35 -12.61
C ALA A 335 68.26 33.64 -13.97
N PHE A 336 67.43 34.17 -14.87
CA PHE A 336 67.24 33.61 -16.20
C PHE A 336 68.54 33.63 -17.02
N ASP A 337 69.35 34.69 -16.90
CA ASP A 337 70.61 34.82 -17.62
C ASP A 337 71.59 33.67 -17.32
N LEU A 338 71.54 33.07 -16.12
CA LEU A 338 72.35 31.88 -15.74
C LEU A 338 71.98 30.62 -16.54
N VAL A 339 70.75 30.53 -17.04
CA VAL A 339 70.23 29.36 -17.78
C VAL A 339 69.82 29.70 -19.20
N ALA A 340 70.04 30.93 -19.68
CA ALA A 340 69.51 31.44 -20.94
C ALA A 340 70.03 30.67 -22.16
N ASP A 341 71.29 30.26 -22.16
CA ASP A 341 71.87 29.43 -23.23
C ASP A 341 71.24 28.03 -23.26
N SER A 342 71.03 27.43 -22.09
CA SER A 342 70.38 26.13 -21.92
C SER A 342 68.90 26.16 -22.29
N ASP A 343 68.17 27.24 -21.95
CA ASP A 343 66.78 27.48 -22.39
C ASP A 343 66.69 27.65 -23.91
N ARG A 344 67.60 28.44 -24.51
CA ARG A 344 67.63 28.65 -25.97
C ARG A 344 67.91 27.37 -26.75
N ASN A 345 68.81 26.53 -26.23
CA ASN A 345 69.21 25.28 -26.88
C ASN A 345 68.33 24.09 -26.50
N SER A 346 67.37 24.27 -25.58
CA SER A 346 66.48 23.21 -25.08
C SER A 346 67.25 22.01 -24.47
N THR A 347 68.42 22.27 -23.91
CA THR A 347 69.30 21.28 -23.24
C THR A 347 69.32 21.50 -21.73
N SER A 348 69.43 20.43 -20.94
CA SER A 348 69.42 20.54 -19.47
C SER A 348 70.56 21.43 -18.93
N PRO A 349 70.35 22.28 -17.91
CA PRO A 349 71.34 23.31 -17.51
C PRO A 349 72.57 22.79 -16.76
N GLY A 350 72.58 21.51 -16.35
CA GLY A 350 73.70 20.93 -15.60
C GLY A 350 73.93 21.63 -14.26
N ASP A 351 75.19 21.91 -13.94
CA ASP A 351 75.62 22.51 -12.67
C ASP A 351 75.06 23.93 -12.42
N HIS A 352 74.63 24.65 -13.46
CA HIS A 352 74.00 25.97 -13.31
C HIS A 352 72.72 25.91 -12.47
N LEU A 353 72.02 24.76 -12.40
CA LEU A 353 70.87 24.59 -11.50
C LEU A 353 71.29 24.69 -10.02
N ARG A 354 72.46 24.14 -9.66
CA ARG A 354 72.96 24.20 -8.27
C ARG A 354 73.39 25.62 -7.90
N GLU A 355 74.02 26.33 -8.84
CA GLU A 355 74.38 27.75 -8.66
C GLU A 355 73.13 28.62 -8.49
N LEU A 356 72.14 28.45 -9.37
CA LEU A 356 70.85 29.14 -9.33
C LEU A 356 70.16 28.95 -7.98
N LEU A 357 69.99 27.70 -7.52
CA LEU A 357 69.32 27.41 -6.25
C LEU A 357 70.09 27.96 -5.05
N SER A 358 71.42 27.86 -5.05
CA SER A 358 72.25 28.35 -3.95
C SER A 358 72.18 29.88 -3.81
N ARG A 359 72.07 30.61 -4.93
CA ARG A 359 71.95 32.08 -4.95
C ARG A 359 70.58 32.58 -4.48
N TYR A 360 69.53 31.81 -4.69
CA TYR A 360 68.15 32.23 -4.47
C TYR A 360 67.40 31.42 -3.40
N SER A 361 68.11 30.62 -2.59
CA SER A 361 67.61 29.99 -1.36
C SER A 361 67.47 31.04 -0.23
N PRO A 362 66.47 30.95 0.68
CA PRO A 362 65.44 29.92 0.80
C PRO A 362 64.38 29.98 -0.30
N CYS A 363 64.03 28.83 -0.86
CA CYS A 363 63.02 28.74 -1.92
C CYS A 363 62.19 27.45 -1.88
N VAL A 364 60.98 27.53 -2.43
CA VAL A 364 60.10 26.38 -2.66
C VAL A 364 59.70 26.31 -4.13
N ILE A 365 59.82 25.13 -4.71
CA ILE A 365 59.47 24.83 -6.10
C ILE A 365 58.33 23.81 -6.09
N LEU A 366 57.19 24.20 -6.65
CA LEU A 366 55.99 23.38 -6.76
C LEU A 366 55.79 23.00 -8.24
N ILE A 367 55.76 21.70 -8.55
CA ILE A 367 55.50 21.20 -9.90
C ILE A 367 54.26 20.30 -9.87
N ASP A 368 53.12 20.86 -10.27
CA ASP A 368 51.87 20.13 -10.43
C ASP A 368 51.75 19.52 -11.82
N GLU A 369 51.14 18.34 -11.92
CA GLU A 369 50.89 17.62 -13.19
C GLU A 369 52.13 17.46 -14.09
N TRP A 370 53.28 17.08 -13.51
CA TRP A 370 54.55 16.95 -14.26
C TRP A 370 54.44 15.91 -15.39
N VAL A 371 53.72 14.80 -15.16
CA VAL A 371 53.46 13.77 -16.19
C VAL A 371 52.73 14.38 -17.39
N ALA A 372 51.80 15.31 -17.16
CA ALA A 372 51.01 15.93 -18.21
C ALA A 372 51.82 16.88 -19.10
N TYR A 373 52.87 17.52 -18.57
CA TYR A 373 53.87 18.22 -19.38
C TYR A 373 54.78 17.23 -20.11
N ALA A 374 55.31 16.23 -19.41
CA ALA A 374 56.28 15.29 -19.98
C ALA A 374 55.71 14.50 -21.17
N ARG A 375 54.42 14.13 -21.15
CA ARG A 375 53.77 13.42 -22.27
C ARG A 375 53.59 14.26 -23.53
N GLN A 376 53.68 15.60 -23.43
CA GLN A 376 53.63 16.49 -24.60
C GLN A 376 54.97 16.49 -25.37
N LEU A 377 56.05 16.04 -24.74
CA LEU A 377 57.38 15.97 -25.34
C LEU A 377 57.54 14.67 -26.13
N GLY A 378 58.05 14.77 -27.35
CA GLY A 378 58.36 13.65 -28.23
C GLY A 378 59.84 13.58 -28.60
N ASP A 379 60.12 12.90 -29.70
CA ASP A 379 61.44 12.88 -30.36
C ASP A 379 61.63 14.10 -31.31
N ASP A 380 60.62 14.96 -31.40
CA ASP A 380 60.64 16.19 -32.21
C ASP A 380 61.42 17.31 -31.49
N ASP A 381 62.05 18.20 -32.27
CA ASP A 381 62.78 19.39 -31.78
C ASP A 381 61.80 20.48 -31.26
N LEU A 382 61.16 20.21 -30.12
CA LEU A 382 60.31 21.16 -29.43
C LEU A 382 61.13 22.17 -28.60
N PRO A 383 60.68 23.44 -28.49
CA PRO A 383 61.32 24.43 -27.60
C PRO A 383 61.43 24.00 -26.13
N GLY A 384 60.55 23.10 -25.66
CA GLY A 384 60.58 22.54 -24.32
C GLY A 384 61.63 21.45 -24.09
N GLY A 385 62.37 21.03 -25.13
CA GLY A 385 63.32 19.93 -25.11
C GLY A 385 62.74 18.59 -25.59
N SER A 386 63.55 17.54 -25.57
CA SER A 386 63.13 16.17 -25.90
C SER A 386 62.58 15.44 -24.67
N PHE A 387 61.89 14.32 -24.92
CA PHE A 387 61.43 13.42 -23.86
C PHE A 387 62.58 12.98 -22.94
N GLU A 388 63.75 12.63 -23.48
CA GLU A 388 64.91 12.21 -22.68
C GLU A 388 65.53 13.36 -21.87
N THR A 389 65.66 14.55 -22.47
CA THR A 389 66.21 15.73 -21.79
C THR A 389 65.39 16.10 -20.55
N GLN A 390 64.08 15.90 -20.60
CA GLN A 390 63.20 16.16 -19.47
C GLN A 390 63.49 15.28 -18.24
N PHE A 391 63.82 13.99 -18.43
CA PHE A 391 64.18 13.12 -17.31
C PHE A 391 65.58 13.42 -16.77
N THR A 392 66.52 13.80 -17.65
CA THR A 392 67.82 14.31 -17.20
C THR A 392 67.66 15.58 -16.37
N PHE A 393 66.78 16.50 -16.80
CA PHE A 393 66.43 17.68 -16.02
C PHE A 393 65.80 17.32 -14.67
N ALA A 394 64.83 16.38 -14.65
CA ALA A 394 64.19 15.95 -13.40
C ALA A 394 65.22 15.42 -12.39
N GLN A 395 66.15 14.57 -12.85
CA GLN A 395 67.22 14.04 -12.00
C GLN A 395 68.10 15.17 -11.45
N LEU A 396 68.62 16.04 -12.32
CA LEU A 396 69.49 17.13 -11.91
C LEU A 396 68.80 18.12 -10.96
N LEU A 397 67.50 18.41 -11.18
CA LEU A 397 66.73 19.26 -10.29
C LEU A 397 66.61 18.64 -8.90
N THR A 398 66.27 17.34 -8.81
CA THR A 398 66.15 16.66 -7.51
C THR A 398 67.49 16.60 -6.75
N GLU A 399 68.59 16.37 -7.45
CA GLU A 399 69.95 16.36 -6.87
C GLU A 399 70.40 17.75 -6.43
N ALA A 400 70.13 18.79 -7.23
CA ALA A 400 70.47 20.16 -6.91
C ALA A 400 69.69 20.67 -5.69
N VAL A 401 68.38 20.38 -5.61
CA VAL A 401 67.53 20.74 -4.46
C VAL A 401 67.98 20.00 -3.20
N ALA A 402 68.35 18.71 -3.30
CA ALA A 402 68.88 17.95 -2.17
C ALA A 402 70.17 18.58 -1.62
N ALA A 403 71.06 19.05 -2.50
CA ALA A 403 72.35 19.64 -2.14
C ALA A 403 72.26 21.08 -1.59
N THR A 404 71.17 21.82 -1.83
CA THR A 404 71.02 23.23 -1.40
C THR A 404 70.18 23.35 -0.12
N PRO A 405 70.77 23.76 1.03
CA PRO A 405 70.00 24.04 2.25
C PRO A 405 68.94 25.11 2.01
N GLY A 406 67.75 24.96 2.58
CA GLY A 406 66.64 25.92 2.42
C GLY A 406 65.86 25.81 1.10
N ALA A 407 66.24 24.90 0.19
CA ALA A 407 65.49 24.61 -1.04
C ALA A 407 64.57 23.39 -0.85
N LEU A 408 63.30 23.53 -1.22
CA LEU A 408 62.28 22.47 -1.19
C LEU A 408 61.68 22.25 -2.58
N LEU A 409 61.55 20.99 -3.00
CA LEU A 409 60.84 20.60 -4.22
C LEU A 409 59.62 19.74 -3.87
N LEU A 410 58.45 20.22 -4.26
CA LEU A 410 57.17 19.53 -4.11
C LEU A 410 56.64 19.15 -5.49
N VAL A 411 56.39 17.86 -5.72
CA VAL A 411 55.96 17.36 -7.04
C VAL A 411 54.71 16.51 -6.93
N SER A 412 53.83 16.61 -7.94
CA SER A 412 52.60 15.83 -8.07
C SER A 412 52.83 14.74 -9.12
N ILE A 413 52.91 13.48 -8.67
CA ILE A 413 53.00 12.31 -9.56
C ILE A 413 51.86 11.35 -9.20
N PRO A 414 51.01 10.93 -10.18
CA PRO A 414 49.98 9.92 -9.96
C PRO A 414 50.53 8.63 -9.33
N ALA A 415 49.75 7.94 -8.50
CA ALA A 415 50.14 6.64 -7.98
C ALA A 415 49.83 5.54 -9.00
N SER A 416 50.75 4.59 -9.20
CA SER A 416 50.51 3.36 -9.94
C SER A 416 49.85 2.32 -9.01
N ASP A 417 48.51 2.26 -9.01
CA ASP A 417 47.78 1.26 -8.21
C ASP A 417 48.11 -0.15 -8.72
N VAL A 418 48.89 -0.95 -7.99
CA VAL A 418 49.00 -2.40 -8.21
C VAL A 418 48.05 -3.08 -7.21
N ARG A 419 46.84 -3.44 -7.65
CA ARG A 419 45.94 -4.27 -6.84
C ARG A 419 46.46 -5.71 -6.85
N ARG A 420 46.85 -6.25 -5.69
CA ARG A 420 47.07 -7.69 -5.47
C ARG A 420 45.84 -8.26 -4.78
N GLU A 421 45.13 -9.16 -5.47
CA GLU A 421 44.11 -10.01 -4.85
C GLU A 421 44.77 -11.12 -4.01
N PRO A 422 44.05 -11.69 -3.00
CA PRO A 422 44.58 -12.77 -2.16
C PRO A 422 44.97 -14.05 -2.91
N ASP A 423 44.48 -14.25 -4.14
CA ASP A 423 44.66 -15.49 -4.93
C ASP A 423 45.84 -15.48 -5.93
N GLY A 424 46.74 -14.49 -5.84
CA GLY A 424 48.04 -14.54 -6.55
C GLY A 424 47.98 -14.36 -8.08
N ALA A 425 46.80 -14.16 -8.67
CA ALA A 425 46.66 -13.74 -10.06
C ALA A 425 46.89 -12.23 -10.18
N THR A 426 48.01 -11.83 -10.78
CA THR A 426 48.26 -10.45 -11.19
C THR A 426 47.41 -10.11 -12.41
N LEU A 427 46.28 -9.44 -12.20
CA LEU A 427 45.71 -8.59 -13.24
C LEU A 427 46.63 -7.37 -13.37
N GLU A 428 47.17 -7.14 -14.57
CA GLU A 428 47.84 -5.88 -14.87
C GLU A 428 46.88 -4.74 -14.57
N SER A 429 47.24 -3.92 -13.59
CA SER A 429 46.44 -2.78 -13.22
C SER A 429 46.55 -1.72 -14.31
N VAL A 430 45.44 -1.53 -15.01
CA VAL A 430 45.24 -0.40 -15.90
C VAL A 430 45.04 0.83 -15.01
N ALA A 431 46.12 1.53 -14.67
CA ALA A 431 46.02 2.92 -14.24
C ALA A 431 45.11 3.64 -15.25
N SER A 432 44.13 4.43 -14.79
CA SER A 432 43.07 4.92 -15.68
C SER A 432 43.66 5.51 -16.97
N ASP A 433 43.29 4.93 -18.10
CA ASP A 433 43.75 5.38 -19.42
C ASP A 433 43.38 6.85 -19.67
N LEU A 434 42.37 7.33 -18.93
CA LEU A 434 41.95 8.73 -18.86
C LEU A 434 42.99 9.66 -18.23
N GLU A 435 43.60 9.32 -17.07
CA GLU A 435 44.56 10.22 -16.41
C GLU A 435 45.96 10.16 -17.05
N THR A 436 46.39 8.99 -17.52
CA THR A 436 47.71 8.85 -18.15
C THR A 436 47.71 9.20 -19.64
N GLY A 437 46.58 9.19 -20.35
CA GLY A 437 46.51 9.63 -21.75
C GLY A 437 47.31 8.75 -22.71
N GLY A 438 47.19 7.43 -22.59
CA GLY A 438 47.77 6.43 -23.49
C GLY A 438 49.19 5.98 -23.16
N GLU A 439 49.83 5.22 -24.07
CA GLU A 439 51.14 4.57 -23.86
C GLU A 439 52.27 5.55 -23.48
N ARG A 440 52.31 6.73 -24.09
CA ARG A 440 53.32 7.76 -23.82
C ARG A 440 53.25 8.29 -22.39
N GLY A 441 52.05 8.53 -21.85
CA GLY A 441 51.92 8.97 -20.47
C GLY A 441 52.22 7.86 -19.46
N ARG A 442 51.93 6.59 -19.78
CA ARG A 442 52.41 5.45 -18.96
C ARG A 442 53.94 5.36 -18.94
N ALA A 443 54.60 5.62 -20.06
CA ALA A 443 56.07 5.69 -20.12
C ALA A 443 56.62 6.87 -19.31
N ALA A 444 55.98 8.04 -19.41
CA ALA A 444 56.37 9.23 -18.65
C ALA A 444 56.22 9.04 -17.14
N LEU A 445 55.11 8.46 -16.70
CA LEU A 445 54.84 8.14 -15.29
C LEU A 445 55.94 7.22 -14.70
N ARG A 446 56.17 6.06 -15.32
CA ARG A 446 57.16 5.07 -14.84
C ARG A 446 58.57 5.66 -14.70
N ARG A 447 58.98 6.49 -15.66
CA ARG A 447 60.31 7.11 -15.62
C ARG A 447 60.41 8.22 -14.58
N LEU A 448 59.39 9.08 -14.44
CA LEU A 448 59.36 10.10 -13.39
C LEU A 448 59.32 9.47 -11.99
N GLU A 449 58.53 8.41 -11.78
CA GLU A 449 58.50 7.64 -10.54
C GLU A 449 59.91 7.10 -10.18
N HIS A 450 60.63 6.54 -11.16
CA HIS A 450 61.97 5.99 -10.93
C HIS A 450 63.03 7.06 -10.63
N VAL A 451 62.94 8.25 -11.26
CA VAL A 451 63.88 9.36 -11.02
C VAL A 451 63.59 10.04 -9.68
N VAL A 452 62.34 10.42 -9.44
CA VAL A 452 61.93 11.15 -8.23
C VAL A 452 61.91 10.24 -7.01
N GLY A 453 61.43 9.01 -7.15
CA GLY A 453 61.26 8.06 -6.05
C GLY A 453 62.56 7.62 -5.35
N ARG A 454 63.72 7.83 -5.97
CA ARG A 454 65.03 7.56 -5.34
C ARG A 454 65.40 8.55 -4.24
N VAL A 455 64.92 9.78 -4.35
CA VAL A 455 65.33 10.91 -3.49
C VAL A 455 64.14 11.45 -2.68
N ALA A 456 62.92 11.32 -3.20
CA ALA A 456 61.74 11.94 -2.61
C ALA A 456 61.17 11.17 -1.42
N HIS A 457 60.75 11.91 -0.40
CA HIS A 457 59.85 11.40 0.62
C HIS A 457 58.44 11.24 0.02
N GLN A 458 57.86 10.04 0.17
CA GLN A 458 56.51 9.75 -0.31
C GLN A 458 55.48 10.21 0.72
N TRP A 459 54.78 11.30 0.40
CA TRP A 459 53.70 11.80 1.23
C TRP A 459 52.41 11.02 0.97
N HIS A 460 51.77 10.56 2.05
CA HIS A 460 50.51 9.84 1.98
C HIS A 460 49.35 10.76 2.41
N PRO A 461 48.20 10.70 1.72
CA PRO A 461 47.05 11.53 2.02
C PRO A 461 46.34 11.14 3.32
N ALA A 462 45.39 12.01 3.70
CA ALA A 462 44.56 11.89 4.89
C ALA A 462 43.78 10.56 4.97
N SER A 463 43.46 10.14 6.19
CA SER A 463 42.64 8.95 6.44
C SER A 463 41.15 9.19 6.17
N ALA A 464 40.39 8.12 5.95
CA ALA A 464 38.94 8.19 5.72
C ALA A 464 38.18 8.92 6.87
N GLN A 465 38.64 8.79 8.13
CA GLN A 465 38.02 9.48 9.27
C GLN A 465 38.25 11.00 9.27
N GLU A 466 39.35 11.49 8.69
CA GLU A 466 39.63 12.93 8.57
C GLU A 466 38.78 13.59 7.47
N SER A 467 38.23 12.79 6.56
CA SER A 467 37.41 13.27 5.45
C SER A 467 36.09 13.90 5.92
N PHE A 468 35.56 13.48 7.08
CA PHE A 468 34.34 14.03 7.66
C PHE A 468 34.53 15.50 8.10
N GLU A 469 35.66 15.81 8.74
CA GLU A 469 35.99 17.16 9.21
C GLU A 469 36.25 18.12 8.04
N ILE A 470 36.83 17.61 6.94
CA ILE A 470 37.01 18.38 5.70
C ILE A 470 35.65 18.82 5.15
N VAL A 471 34.71 17.88 5.00
CA VAL A 471 33.37 18.19 4.48
C VAL A 471 32.62 19.12 5.43
N ARG A 472 32.67 18.85 6.74
CA ARG A 472 32.04 19.70 7.76
C ARG A 472 32.53 21.15 7.70
N ARG A 473 33.85 21.40 7.69
CA ARG A 473 34.42 22.77 7.65
C ARG A 473 34.04 23.53 6.38
N ARG A 474 33.85 22.81 5.27
CA ARG A 474 33.46 23.39 3.98
C ARG A 474 31.97 23.72 3.90
N LEU A 475 31.11 22.97 4.58
CA LEU A 475 29.66 23.17 4.53
C LEU A 475 29.13 24.09 5.65
N PHE A 476 29.76 24.08 6.82
CA PHE A 476 29.25 24.74 8.02
C PHE A 476 30.26 25.69 8.67
N GLU A 477 29.73 26.72 9.33
CA GLU A 477 30.49 27.63 10.16
C GLU A 477 31.10 26.90 11.39
N PRO A 478 32.22 27.39 11.96
CA PRO A 478 32.78 26.79 13.16
C PRO A 478 31.81 26.93 14.36
N PRO A 479 31.62 25.87 15.18
CA PRO A 479 30.71 25.94 16.31
C PRO A 479 31.26 26.83 17.41
N ASP A 480 30.41 27.66 18.01
CA ASP A 480 30.74 28.39 19.23
C ASP A 480 30.72 27.47 20.47
N ALA A 481 30.97 28.04 21.66
CA ALA A 481 30.99 27.28 22.91
C ALA A 481 29.62 26.71 23.33
N GLN A 482 28.51 27.31 22.87
CA GLN A 482 27.17 26.81 23.13
C GLN A 482 26.83 25.66 22.17
N ALA A 483 27.04 25.87 20.87
CA ALA A 483 26.89 24.87 19.83
C ALA A 483 27.71 23.63 20.15
N SER A 484 28.98 23.79 20.54
CA SER A 484 29.85 22.66 20.93
C SER A 484 29.28 21.82 22.08
N ARG A 485 28.60 22.43 23.06
CA ARG A 485 27.92 21.72 24.15
C ARG A 485 26.68 20.97 23.66
N GLN A 486 25.90 21.57 22.76
CA GLN A 486 24.73 20.94 22.14
C GLN A 486 25.12 19.76 21.24
N VAL A 487 26.21 19.88 20.48
CA VAL A 487 26.80 18.78 19.69
C VAL A 487 27.19 17.62 20.60
N ALA A 488 27.90 17.91 21.71
CA ALA A 488 28.32 16.89 22.65
C ALA A 488 27.15 16.17 23.33
N ALA A 489 26.07 16.89 23.65
CA ALA A 489 24.84 16.34 24.21
C ALA A 489 24.08 15.46 23.20
N THR A 490 23.97 15.92 21.95
CA THR A 490 23.33 15.17 20.86
C THR A 490 24.04 13.85 20.60
N ALA A 491 25.37 13.89 20.44
CA ALA A 491 26.17 12.68 20.22
C ALA A 491 25.99 11.65 21.35
N ARG A 492 25.99 12.11 22.61
CA ARG A 492 25.78 11.23 23.77
C ARG A 492 24.39 10.60 23.74
N LYS A 493 23.34 11.37 23.44
CA LYS A 493 21.96 10.88 23.43
C LYS A 493 21.73 9.83 22.32
N PHE A 494 22.31 10.01 21.15
CA PHE A 494 22.27 9.01 20.08
C PHE A 494 22.96 7.70 20.48
N VAL A 495 24.15 7.76 21.05
CA VAL A 495 24.87 6.55 21.50
C VAL A 495 24.15 5.86 22.66
N THR A 496 23.54 6.61 23.58
CA THR A 496 22.67 6.04 24.61
C THR A 496 21.48 5.30 23.99
N PHE A 497 20.80 5.93 23.02
CA PHE A 497 19.69 5.31 22.30
C PHE A 497 20.10 4.00 21.59
N TYR A 498 21.27 3.96 20.96
CA TYR A 498 21.81 2.74 20.36
C TYR A 498 22.13 1.65 21.40
N ARG A 499 22.63 2.04 22.58
CA ARG A 499 22.90 1.11 23.70
C ARG A 499 21.63 0.54 24.33
N GLU A 500 20.51 1.25 24.29
CA GLU A 500 19.22 0.78 24.81
C GLU A 500 18.59 -0.30 23.91
N HIS A 501 18.96 -0.34 22.63
CA HIS A 501 18.40 -1.26 21.63
C HIS A 501 19.49 -2.18 21.05
N GLN A 502 20.27 -2.84 21.91
CA GLN A 502 21.33 -3.75 21.49
C GLN A 502 20.79 -4.88 20.62
N GLY A 503 21.54 -5.23 19.57
CA GLY A 503 21.18 -6.29 18.62
C GLY A 503 20.50 -5.79 17.34
N GLU A 504 19.84 -4.63 17.37
CA GLU A 504 19.23 -4.01 16.19
C GLU A 504 20.22 -3.15 15.37
N PHE A 505 21.37 -2.80 15.95
CA PHE A 505 22.40 -1.93 15.36
C PHE A 505 23.77 -2.61 15.30
N PRO A 506 24.70 -2.14 14.43
CA PRO A 506 26.08 -2.62 14.40
C PRO A 506 26.79 -2.46 15.75
N ARG A 507 27.65 -3.42 16.12
CA ARG A 507 28.29 -3.48 17.45
C ARG A 507 29.09 -2.23 17.81
N GLU A 508 29.80 -1.66 16.83
CA GLU A 508 30.64 -0.47 17.03
C GLU A 508 29.87 0.76 17.52
N THR A 509 28.56 0.85 17.26
CA THR A 509 27.72 1.99 17.65
C THR A 509 27.57 2.16 19.16
N THR A 510 27.83 1.09 19.92
CA THR A 510 27.73 1.09 21.39
C THR A 510 29.01 1.59 22.07
N GLU A 511 30.10 1.74 21.32
CA GLU A 511 31.41 2.11 21.84
C GLU A 511 31.58 3.63 22.01
N ASN A 512 32.41 4.05 22.98
CA ASN A 512 32.73 5.48 23.15
C ASN A 512 33.50 6.07 21.96
N ALA A 513 34.12 5.24 21.12
CA ALA A 513 34.71 5.69 19.86
C ALA A 513 33.65 6.24 18.90
N TYR A 514 32.45 5.67 18.88
CA TYR A 514 31.37 6.11 18.01
C TYR A 514 30.78 7.46 18.46
N GLU A 515 30.71 7.73 19.78
CA GLU A 515 30.35 9.06 20.29
C GLU A 515 31.29 10.15 19.76
N ARG A 516 32.60 9.85 19.70
CA ARG A 516 33.59 10.77 19.11
C ARG A 516 33.39 10.93 17.60
N LYS A 517 33.08 9.86 16.87
CA LYS A 517 32.75 9.91 15.42
C LYS A 517 31.55 10.83 15.16
N ILE A 518 30.47 10.74 15.95
CA ILE A 518 29.30 11.62 15.78
C ILE A 518 29.69 13.08 16.05
N ARG A 519 30.49 13.36 17.08
CA ARG A 519 30.93 14.73 17.39
C ARG A 519 31.74 15.37 16.26
N SER A 520 32.66 14.62 15.64
CA SER A 520 33.48 15.13 14.54
C SER A 520 32.72 15.27 13.22
N ALA A 521 31.68 14.45 13.01
CA ALA A 521 30.87 14.47 11.79
C ALA A 521 29.66 15.43 11.86
N TYR A 522 29.28 15.87 13.06
CA TYR A 522 28.09 16.72 13.29
C TYR A 522 28.10 17.96 12.36
N PRO A 523 26.98 18.30 11.70
CA PRO A 523 25.62 17.76 11.88
C PRO A 523 25.27 16.52 11.05
N ILE A 524 26.25 15.89 10.39
CA ILE A 524 26.04 14.74 9.52
C ILE A 524 26.28 13.45 10.31
N HIS A 525 25.39 12.48 10.18
CA HIS A 525 25.57 11.19 10.85
C HIS A 525 26.69 10.37 10.17
N PRO A 526 27.57 9.68 10.94
CA PRO A 526 28.68 8.91 10.37
C PRO A 526 28.26 7.86 9.33
N GLU A 527 27.09 7.24 9.49
CA GLU A 527 26.55 6.26 8.53
C GLU A 527 26.36 6.86 7.12
N LEU A 528 25.95 8.13 6.98
CA LEU A 528 25.81 8.75 5.67
C LEU A 528 27.15 8.88 4.97
N PHE A 529 28.18 9.27 5.69
CA PHE A 529 29.52 9.32 5.11
C PHE A 529 30.10 7.95 4.80
N ALA A 530 29.85 6.94 5.65
CA ALA A 530 30.26 5.57 5.37
C ALA A 530 29.69 5.13 4.01
N ARG A 531 28.40 5.35 3.75
CA ARG A 531 27.80 5.05 2.45
C ARG A 531 28.45 5.81 1.29
N LEU A 532 28.65 7.12 1.43
CA LEU A 532 29.21 7.93 0.35
C LEU A 532 30.69 7.65 0.05
N TYR A 533 31.50 7.34 1.06
CA TYR A 533 32.94 7.09 0.88
C TYR A 533 33.32 5.62 0.72
N GLU A 534 32.58 4.68 1.28
CA GLU A 534 32.88 3.25 1.14
C GLU A 534 32.21 2.68 -0.12
N ASP A 535 30.93 3.03 -0.36
CA ASP A 535 30.16 2.42 -1.46
C ASP A 535 30.24 3.27 -2.73
N TRP A 536 29.86 4.55 -2.66
CA TRP A 536 29.76 5.41 -3.86
C TRP A 536 31.13 5.79 -4.44
N SER A 537 32.19 5.80 -3.61
CA SER A 537 33.55 6.13 -4.05
C SER A 537 34.21 5.06 -4.94
N THR A 538 33.59 3.88 -5.04
CA THR A 538 34.02 2.79 -5.92
C THR A 538 33.65 3.02 -7.38
N GLN A 539 32.69 3.90 -7.65
CA GLN A 539 32.24 4.26 -9.00
C GLN A 539 33.32 5.06 -9.75
N GLU A 540 33.66 4.64 -10.98
CA GLU A 540 34.76 5.22 -11.77
C GLU A 540 34.59 6.73 -12.06
N ARG A 541 33.33 7.21 -12.16
CA ARG A 541 33.01 8.62 -12.44
C ARG A 541 32.88 9.49 -11.18
N PHE A 542 32.89 8.87 -9.99
CA PHE A 542 32.65 9.59 -8.75
C PHE A 542 33.94 10.26 -8.26
N GLN A 543 34.03 11.59 -8.44
CA GLN A 543 35.14 12.39 -7.90
C GLN A 543 35.04 12.47 -6.37
N ARG A 544 35.44 11.39 -5.68
CA ARG A 544 35.23 11.07 -4.25
C ARG A 544 34.91 12.27 -3.33
N THR A 545 35.83 13.22 -3.15
CA THR A 545 35.61 14.35 -2.23
C THR A 545 34.77 15.48 -2.82
N ARG A 546 34.89 15.75 -4.13
CA ARG A 546 34.17 16.84 -4.82
C ARG A 546 32.70 16.47 -5.10
N GLY A 547 32.45 15.23 -5.49
CA GLY A 547 31.09 14.68 -5.67
C GLY A 547 30.31 14.67 -4.35
N VAL A 548 30.94 14.27 -3.25
CA VAL A 548 30.32 14.33 -1.91
C VAL A 548 29.99 15.76 -1.52
N LEU A 549 30.93 16.70 -1.69
CA LEU A 549 30.68 18.10 -1.36
C LEU A 549 29.52 18.70 -2.17
N ARG A 550 29.44 18.39 -3.47
CA ARG A 550 28.34 18.84 -4.34
C ARG A 550 26.99 18.28 -3.90
N LEU A 551 26.91 16.96 -3.72
CA LEU A 551 25.69 16.30 -3.28
C LEU A 551 25.25 16.84 -1.91
N MET A 552 26.16 16.88 -0.94
CA MET A 552 25.83 17.34 0.42
C MET A 552 25.48 18.83 0.48
N SER A 553 26.06 19.66 -0.40
CA SER A 553 25.67 21.06 -0.52
C SER A 553 24.21 21.22 -0.94
N GLY A 554 23.77 20.45 -1.94
CA GLY A 554 22.36 20.40 -2.35
C GLY A 554 21.46 19.88 -1.23
N VAL A 555 21.85 18.78 -0.58
CA VAL A 555 21.10 18.20 0.54
C VAL A 555 20.93 19.17 1.70
N VAL A 556 22.01 19.83 2.15
CA VAL A 556 21.99 20.79 3.26
C VAL A 556 21.10 21.98 2.92
N LYS A 557 21.20 22.51 1.70
CA LYS A 557 20.37 23.61 1.23
C LYS A 557 18.89 23.23 1.24
N GLU A 558 18.53 22.11 0.62
CA GLU A 558 17.15 21.62 0.54
C GLU A 558 16.55 21.38 1.93
N LEU A 559 17.29 20.74 2.84
CA LEU A 559 16.83 20.51 4.21
C LEU A 559 16.69 21.81 5.02
N TYR A 560 17.60 22.77 4.83
CA TYR A 560 17.53 24.07 5.50
C TYR A 560 16.31 24.87 5.03
N ASP A 561 16.11 24.97 3.72
CA ASP A 561 15.00 25.71 3.11
C ASP A 561 13.64 25.06 3.46
N ALA A 562 13.58 23.73 3.59
CA ALA A 562 12.39 23.00 4.00
C ALA A 562 12.11 23.07 5.52
N GLY A 563 13.03 23.61 6.32
CA GLY A 563 12.88 23.74 7.78
C GLY A 563 12.97 22.40 8.52
N ASP A 564 13.88 21.52 8.11
CA ASP A 564 14.10 20.19 8.70
C ASP A 564 14.39 20.26 10.21
N ASP A 565 13.57 19.60 11.03
CA ASP A 565 13.60 19.65 12.49
C ASP A 565 14.43 18.53 13.12
N SER A 566 15.18 17.78 12.32
CA SER A 566 16.01 16.70 12.81
C SER A 566 17.26 17.21 13.55
N PRO A 567 17.75 16.51 14.59
CA PRO A 567 19.02 16.81 15.26
C PRO A 567 20.27 16.42 14.46
N LEU A 568 20.15 15.54 13.46
CA LEU A 568 21.25 15.08 12.59
C LEU A 568 20.75 14.78 11.18
N ILE A 569 21.59 15.06 10.20
CA ILE A 569 21.37 14.66 8.80
C ILE A 569 21.77 13.18 8.65
N MET A 570 20.77 12.32 8.50
CA MET A 570 20.92 10.86 8.38
C MET A 570 20.77 10.41 6.92
N PRO A 571 21.18 9.18 6.54
CA PRO A 571 20.82 8.60 5.24
C PRO A 571 19.33 8.69 4.91
N GLY A 572 18.46 8.40 5.88
CA GLY A 572 17.01 8.52 5.71
C GLY A 572 16.50 9.96 5.57
N SER A 573 17.29 10.96 5.98
CA SER A 573 16.91 12.38 5.88
C SER A 573 17.15 12.96 4.49
N VAL A 574 18.02 12.34 3.68
CA VAL A 574 18.41 12.86 2.36
C VAL A 574 17.17 13.00 1.46
N PRO A 575 16.86 14.20 0.92
CA PRO A 575 15.69 14.40 0.07
C PRO A 575 16.02 13.98 -1.37
N ILE A 576 16.00 12.66 -1.61
CA ILE A 576 16.41 12.05 -2.89
C ILE A 576 15.55 12.54 -4.05
N ALA A 577 14.26 12.81 -3.82
CA ALA A 577 13.33 13.31 -4.84
C ALA A 577 13.53 14.80 -5.20
N ALA A 578 14.34 15.56 -4.46
CA ALA A 578 14.60 16.96 -4.79
C ALA A 578 15.44 17.04 -6.07
N ASP A 579 15.03 17.86 -7.05
CA ASP A 579 15.66 17.92 -8.38
C ASP A 579 17.17 18.19 -8.31
N GLN A 580 17.61 19.06 -7.39
CA GLN A 580 19.04 19.34 -7.20
C GLN A 580 19.80 18.10 -6.72
N VAL A 581 19.23 17.33 -5.78
CA VAL A 581 19.86 16.12 -5.22
C VAL A 581 19.81 14.98 -6.24
N LEU A 582 18.67 14.78 -6.89
CA LEU A 582 18.48 13.77 -7.93
C LEU A 582 19.41 14.02 -9.12
N GLY A 583 19.55 15.27 -9.56
CA GLY A 583 20.44 15.67 -10.65
C GLY A 583 21.91 15.40 -10.34
N GLU A 584 22.32 15.47 -9.07
CA GLU A 584 23.67 15.09 -8.64
C GLU A 584 23.83 13.56 -8.58
N LEU A 585 22.86 12.83 -8.01
CA LEU A 585 22.93 11.36 -7.91
C LEU A 585 22.97 10.69 -9.29
N THR A 586 22.11 11.14 -10.22
CA THR A 586 21.99 10.59 -11.59
C THR A 586 23.18 10.90 -12.51
N GLN A 587 24.14 11.72 -12.08
CA GLN A 587 25.43 11.83 -12.79
C GLN A 587 26.32 10.60 -12.57
N TYR A 588 26.07 9.87 -11.48
CA TYR A 588 26.88 8.73 -11.05
C TYR A 588 26.16 7.40 -11.23
N VAL A 589 24.84 7.39 -11.18
CA VAL A 589 24.01 6.22 -11.48
C VAL A 589 23.25 6.39 -12.80
N ASP A 590 22.79 5.29 -13.40
CA ASP A 590 22.02 5.33 -14.64
C ASP A 590 20.79 6.26 -14.56
N VAL A 591 20.45 6.93 -15.66
CA VAL A 591 19.26 7.81 -15.75
C VAL A 591 17.97 7.05 -15.47
N GLN A 592 17.94 5.73 -15.71
CA GLN A 592 16.80 4.85 -15.43
C GLN A 592 16.41 4.80 -13.94
N TRP A 593 17.27 5.24 -13.02
CA TRP A 593 16.95 5.28 -11.60
C TRP A 593 15.83 6.26 -11.24
N ARG A 594 15.53 7.25 -12.09
CA ARG A 594 14.47 8.22 -11.82
C ARG A 594 13.10 7.55 -11.60
N SER A 595 12.74 6.59 -12.44
CA SER A 595 11.46 5.88 -12.30
C SER A 595 11.39 5.03 -11.04
N VAL A 596 12.52 4.44 -10.63
CA VAL A 596 12.61 3.66 -9.38
C VAL A 596 12.47 4.57 -8.16
N ILE A 597 13.10 5.74 -8.20
CA ILE A 597 13.05 6.72 -7.12
C ILE A 597 11.62 7.21 -6.93
N ASP A 598 11.00 7.70 -8.01
CA ASP A 598 9.65 8.27 -8.00
C ASP A 598 8.61 7.25 -7.52
N SER A 599 8.78 5.97 -7.86
CA SER A 599 7.81 4.92 -7.47
C SER A 599 8.02 4.39 -6.06
N ASP A 600 9.27 4.08 -5.67
CA ASP A 600 9.52 3.20 -4.52
C ASP A 600 10.50 3.76 -3.48
N VAL A 601 11.20 4.86 -3.78
CA VAL A 601 12.20 5.42 -2.85
C VAL A 601 11.69 6.69 -2.19
N ASP A 602 11.28 7.67 -2.99
CA ASP A 602 11.02 9.01 -2.51
C ASP A 602 10.12 9.81 -3.45
N GLY A 603 9.24 10.64 -2.90
CA GLY A 603 8.29 11.46 -3.64
C GLY A 603 6.89 11.44 -3.01
N THR A 604 6.04 12.39 -3.36
CA THR A 604 4.67 12.50 -2.83
C THR A 604 3.75 11.38 -3.31
N ASP A 605 4.03 10.81 -4.47
CA ASP A 605 3.29 9.68 -5.03
C ASP A 605 3.98 8.32 -4.79
N SER A 606 5.15 8.33 -4.14
CA SER A 606 5.94 7.11 -3.89
C SER A 606 5.23 6.15 -2.92
N LEU A 607 5.46 4.85 -3.11
CA LEU A 607 4.93 3.79 -2.25
C LEU A 607 5.27 4.00 -0.76
N PRO A 608 6.51 4.34 -0.36
CA PRO A 608 6.84 4.62 1.04
C PRO A 608 5.96 5.72 1.65
N PHE A 609 5.69 6.79 0.88
CA PHE A 609 4.80 7.88 1.30
C PHE A 609 3.35 7.39 1.48
N GLN A 610 2.86 6.57 0.56
CA GLN A 610 1.53 5.96 0.66
C GLN A 610 1.40 5.06 1.90
N ILE A 611 2.40 4.20 2.17
CA ILE A 611 2.43 3.33 3.36
C ILE A 611 2.38 4.18 4.64
N ASP A 612 3.19 5.25 4.70
CA ASP A 612 3.21 6.17 5.84
C ASP A 612 1.87 6.90 6.02
N LYS A 613 1.16 7.22 4.94
CA LYS A 613 -0.19 7.82 4.97
C LYS A 613 -1.27 6.84 5.44
N GLU A 614 -1.19 5.58 5.02
CA GLU A 614 -2.10 4.51 5.43
C GLU A 614 -1.93 4.11 6.91
N ARG A 615 -0.71 4.27 7.46
CA ARG A 615 -0.36 3.88 8.83
C ARG A 615 0.10 5.08 9.65
N PRO A 616 -0.79 5.68 10.48
CA PRO A 616 -0.46 6.86 11.30
C PRO A 616 0.77 6.69 12.20
N LEU A 617 1.06 5.48 12.67
CA LEU A 617 2.25 5.19 13.48
C LEU A 617 3.56 5.38 12.72
N PHE A 618 3.55 5.12 11.41
CA PHE A 618 4.73 5.30 10.55
C PHE A 618 4.79 6.73 10.01
N GLY A 619 3.63 7.27 9.60
CA GLY A 619 3.50 8.61 9.04
C GLY A 619 3.89 9.75 9.98
N LYS A 620 3.73 9.61 11.31
CA LYS A 620 4.14 10.64 12.29
C LYS A 620 5.58 11.10 12.14
N ARG A 621 6.47 10.23 11.64
CA ARG A 621 7.89 10.49 11.47
C ARG A 621 8.40 10.00 10.11
N GLY A 622 7.51 9.84 9.12
CA GLY A 622 7.81 9.31 7.78
C GLY A 622 8.74 8.10 7.78
N LEU A 623 8.47 7.10 8.63
CA LEU A 623 9.40 6.00 8.90
C LEU A 623 9.71 5.19 7.64
N THR A 624 8.68 4.84 6.87
CA THR A 624 8.85 3.99 5.67
C THR A 624 9.64 4.74 4.61
N ARG A 625 9.37 6.04 4.44
CA ARG A 625 10.12 6.92 3.55
C ARG A 625 11.59 7.05 3.94
N ARG A 626 11.90 7.22 5.23
CA ARG A 626 13.29 7.23 5.73
C ARG A 626 14.00 5.90 5.44
N ILE A 627 13.33 4.77 5.68
CA ILE A 627 13.88 3.43 5.41
C ILE A 627 14.17 3.26 3.92
N ALA A 628 13.26 3.67 3.05
CA ALA A 628 13.42 3.59 1.61
C ALA A 628 14.62 4.42 1.13
N ARG A 629 14.75 5.67 1.59
CA ARG A 629 15.90 6.55 1.30
C ARG A 629 17.23 5.96 1.76
N ALA A 630 17.28 5.45 2.99
CA ALA A 630 18.50 4.83 3.54
C ALA A 630 18.88 3.53 2.79
N ALA A 631 17.89 2.69 2.44
CA ALA A 631 18.11 1.49 1.67
C ALA A 631 18.61 1.79 0.25
N PHE A 632 18.06 2.81 -0.41
CA PHE A 632 18.53 3.27 -1.72
C PHE A 632 19.99 3.75 -1.66
N LEU A 633 20.31 4.68 -0.77
CA LEU A 633 21.67 5.21 -0.63
C LEU A 633 22.69 4.11 -0.30
N GLY A 634 22.26 3.09 0.46
CA GLY A 634 23.10 1.96 0.83
C GLY A 634 23.24 0.86 -0.22
N SER A 635 22.43 0.86 -1.27
CA SER A 635 22.41 -0.26 -2.23
C SER A 635 22.63 0.14 -3.69
N ALA A 636 22.29 1.36 -4.09
CA ALA A 636 22.37 1.78 -5.50
C ALA A 636 23.80 1.70 -6.06
N ALA A 637 24.81 2.01 -5.24
CA ALA A 637 26.22 1.96 -5.65
C ALA A 637 26.81 0.53 -5.69
N THR A 638 26.18 -0.45 -5.03
CA THR A 638 26.72 -1.81 -4.90
C THR A 638 26.13 -2.81 -5.90
N LEU A 639 25.27 -2.36 -6.82
CA LEU A 639 24.57 -3.21 -7.80
C LEU A 639 25.49 -4.08 -8.66
N GLN A 640 26.69 -3.60 -9.00
CA GLN A 640 27.67 -4.33 -9.82
C GLN A 640 28.72 -5.07 -8.98
N SER A 641 28.65 -4.97 -7.65
CA SER A 641 29.59 -5.62 -6.75
C SER A 641 29.20 -7.08 -6.46
N ALA A 642 30.15 -7.89 -5.99
CA ALA A 642 29.89 -9.25 -5.52
C ALA A 642 28.97 -9.30 -4.28
N HIS A 643 28.90 -8.22 -3.51
CA HIS A 643 28.15 -8.11 -2.26
C HIS A 643 27.06 -7.03 -2.37
N LYS A 644 26.04 -7.31 -3.18
CA LYS A 644 24.94 -6.37 -3.42
C LYS A 644 24.15 -6.07 -2.15
N GLY A 645 23.65 -4.84 -2.06
CA GLY A 645 22.71 -4.41 -1.04
C GLY A 645 23.32 -4.03 0.31
N ILE A 646 22.42 -3.59 1.20
CA ILE A 646 22.73 -3.11 2.54
C ILE A 646 22.07 -4.02 3.59
N GLU A 647 22.77 -4.26 4.69
CA GLU A 647 22.25 -5.08 5.78
C GLU A 647 21.19 -4.34 6.60
N ARG A 648 20.19 -5.08 7.10
CA ARG A 648 19.08 -4.56 7.92
C ARG A 648 19.55 -3.62 9.03
N ASN A 649 20.60 -4.00 9.76
CA ASN A 649 21.10 -3.21 10.89
C ASN A 649 21.69 -1.87 10.45
N ASN A 650 22.28 -1.80 9.25
CA ASN A 650 22.79 -0.56 8.66
C ASN A 650 21.67 0.32 8.09
N VAL A 651 20.63 -0.27 7.48
CA VAL A 651 19.41 0.47 7.10
C VAL A 651 18.80 1.13 8.34
N PHE A 652 18.71 0.38 9.44
CA PHE A 652 18.16 0.88 10.70
C PHE A 652 19.03 1.97 11.30
N LEU A 653 20.36 1.79 11.32
CA LEU A 653 21.30 2.83 11.74
C LEU A 653 21.18 4.10 10.88
N GLY A 654 20.84 3.96 9.60
CA GLY A 654 20.64 5.08 8.68
C GLY A 654 19.37 5.91 8.92
N VAL A 655 18.47 5.48 9.80
CA VAL A 655 17.19 6.17 10.08
C VAL A 655 16.91 6.37 11.57
N ALA A 656 17.54 5.56 12.42
CA ALA A 656 17.31 5.51 13.85
C ALA A 656 17.77 6.78 14.56
N MET A 657 16.85 7.42 15.30
CA MET A 657 17.16 8.59 16.11
C MET A 657 16.33 8.59 17.40
N PRO A 658 16.78 9.29 18.47
CA PRO A 658 16.01 9.41 19.69
C PRO A 658 14.57 9.91 19.43
N GLY A 659 13.59 9.26 20.08
CA GLY A 659 12.16 9.48 19.85
C GLY A 659 11.51 8.46 18.90
N ASP A 660 12.29 7.71 18.12
CA ASP A 660 11.76 6.60 17.31
C ASP A 660 11.42 5.37 18.15
N THR A 661 10.44 4.60 17.68
CA THR A 661 10.09 3.28 18.22
C THR A 661 10.67 2.19 17.32
N VAL A 662 11.82 1.60 17.71
CA VAL A 662 12.57 0.63 16.89
C VAL A 662 11.73 -0.59 16.48
N GLY A 663 10.79 -1.02 17.32
CA GLY A 663 9.88 -2.13 16.99
C GLY A 663 9.06 -1.93 15.71
N ASN A 664 8.81 -0.67 15.30
CA ASN A 664 8.08 -0.37 14.07
C ASN A 664 8.93 -0.55 12.80
N PHE A 665 10.26 -0.57 12.92
CA PHE A 665 11.17 -0.53 11.78
C PHE A 665 11.09 -1.83 10.96
N GLY A 666 11.04 -2.97 11.67
CA GLY A 666 10.87 -4.28 11.03
C GLY A 666 9.57 -4.38 10.25
N SER A 667 8.46 -3.93 10.84
CA SER A 667 7.14 -3.96 10.18
C SER A 667 7.07 -3.00 8.98
N ALA A 668 7.67 -1.82 9.08
CA ALA A 668 7.73 -0.86 7.96
C ALA A 668 8.59 -1.40 6.81
N LEU A 669 9.78 -1.95 7.11
CA LEU A 669 10.66 -2.55 6.11
C LEU A 669 10.02 -3.78 5.44
N GLN A 670 9.33 -4.64 6.21
CA GLN A 670 8.63 -5.80 5.66
C GLN A 670 7.53 -5.36 4.68
N MET A 671 6.67 -4.42 5.09
CA MET A 671 5.57 -3.95 4.24
C MET A 671 6.09 -3.21 2.99
N LEU A 672 7.22 -2.50 3.10
CA LEU A 672 7.90 -1.94 1.95
C LEU A 672 8.41 -3.05 1.02
N SER A 673 9.08 -4.08 1.54
CA SER A 673 9.58 -5.23 0.77
C SER A 673 8.48 -6.02 0.06
N ASP A 674 7.31 -6.15 0.71
CA ASP A 674 6.17 -6.91 0.15
C ASP A 674 5.45 -6.15 -0.98
N ARG A 675 5.43 -4.81 -0.93
CA ARG A 675 4.69 -3.95 -1.88
C ARG A 675 5.56 -3.30 -2.95
N ALA A 676 6.85 -3.11 -2.69
CA ALA A 676 7.74 -2.41 -3.60
C ALA A 676 7.97 -3.19 -4.90
N THR A 677 8.04 -2.42 -5.98
CA THR A 677 8.35 -2.86 -7.32
C THR A 677 9.81 -3.22 -7.47
N TYR A 678 10.71 -2.42 -6.93
CA TYR A 678 12.14 -2.45 -7.25
C TYR A 678 13.01 -2.80 -6.05
N LEU A 679 12.42 -2.98 -4.86
CA LEU A 679 13.13 -3.42 -3.66
C LEU A 679 13.17 -4.95 -3.60
N PHE A 680 14.36 -5.48 -3.34
CA PHE A 680 14.63 -6.89 -3.16
C PHE A 680 15.19 -7.15 -1.77
N SER A 681 14.97 -8.36 -1.27
CA SER A 681 15.51 -8.83 0.01
C SER A 681 16.07 -10.24 -0.12
N GLU A 682 17.30 -10.46 0.36
CA GLU A 682 17.94 -11.77 0.45
C GLU A 682 18.60 -11.93 1.83
N GLY A 683 18.10 -12.87 2.63
CA GLY A 683 18.55 -13.05 4.01
C GLY A 683 18.35 -11.78 4.83
N VAL A 684 19.45 -11.13 5.21
CA VAL A 684 19.46 -9.88 5.99
C VAL A 684 19.75 -8.63 5.14
N ARG A 685 19.91 -8.79 3.82
CA ARG A 685 20.28 -7.71 2.90
C ARG A 685 19.12 -7.25 2.05
N TYR A 686 19.12 -5.95 1.76
CA TYR A 686 18.09 -5.27 0.98
C TYR A 686 18.75 -4.42 -0.10
N TRP A 687 18.19 -4.39 -1.32
CA TRP A 687 18.69 -3.54 -2.40
C TRP A 687 17.60 -3.13 -3.36
N TYR A 688 17.75 -1.95 -3.95
CA TYR A 688 16.98 -1.58 -5.12
C TYR A 688 17.68 -2.03 -6.40
N ASP A 689 16.90 -2.45 -7.40
CA ASP A 689 17.36 -2.78 -8.74
C ASP A 689 16.51 -2.04 -9.79
N LEU A 690 17.03 -1.91 -11.01
CA LEU A 690 16.29 -1.32 -12.13
C LEU A 690 15.23 -2.27 -12.69
N GLN A 691 15.39 -3.58 -12.45
CA GLN A 691 14.41 -4.56 -12.87
C GLN A 691 13.29 -4.73 -11.82
N PRO A 692 12.02 -4.88 -12.24
CA PRO A 692 10.94 -5.14 -11.32
C PRO A 692 11.09 -6.50 -10.61
N SER A 693 10.66 -6.53 -9.35
CA SER A 693 10.65 -7.69 -8.47
C SER A 693 9.68 -8.76 -8.97
N LEU A 694 9.96 -10.02 -8.65
CA LEU A 694 9.00 -11.09 -8.95
C LEU A 694 7.66 -10.86 -8.24
N ASN A 695 7.70 -10.32 -7.02
CA ASN A 695 6.49 -10.08 -6.22
C ASN A 695 5.54 -9.10 -6.92
N ARG A 696 6.05 -8.03 -7.55
CA ARG A 696 5.20 -7.16 -8.38
C ARG A 696 4.60 -7.92 -9.56
N THR A 697 5.44 -8.63 -10.31
CA THR A 697 4.97 -9.38 -11.50
C THR A 697 3.85 -10.34 -11.11
N VAL A 698 3.98 -10.99 -9.95
CA VAL A 698 2.96 -11.88 -9.39
C VAL A 698 1.72 -11.11 -8.96
N ASN A 699 1.85 -10.02 -8.21
CA ASN A 699 0.71 -9.22 -7.74
C ASN A 699 -0.10 -8.61 -8.89
N GLU A 700 0.56 -8.10 -9.93
CA GLU A 700 -0.08 -7.60 -11.14
C GLU A 700 -0.82 -8.72 -11.87
N ARG A 701 -0.18 -9.88 -12.05
CA ARG A 701 -0.83 -11.04 -12.66
C ARG A 701 -2.02 -11.51 -11.83
N ALA A 702 -1.90 -11.57 -10.50
CA ALA A 702 -2.96 -11.98 -9.58
C ALA A 702 -4.17 -11.03 -9.62
N ALA A 703 -3.92 -9.71 -9.71
CA ALA A 703 -4.94 -8.68 -9.84
C ALA A 703 -5.65 -8.73 -11.19
N ASN A 704 -4.93 -9.08 -12.26
CA ASN A 704 -5.46 -9.17 -13.62
C ASN A 704 -6.15 -10.51 -13.95
N LEU A 705 -6.20 -11.48 -13.03
CA LEU A 705 -6.90 -12.75 -13.24
C LEU A 705 -8.42 -12.54 -13.26
N HIS A 706 -9.09 -13.14 -14.26
CA HIS A 706 -10.55 -13.17 -14.32
C HIS A 706 -11.12 -14.08 -13.22
N GLU A 707 -12.30 -13.76 -12.68
CA GLU A 707 -12.93 -14.55 -11.61
C GLU A 707 -13.19 -16.01 -12.05
N ASP A 708 -13.56 -16.21 -13.32
CA ASP A 708 -13.81 -17.55 -13.88
C ASP A 708 -12.58 -18.46 -13.85
N ASP A 709 -11.37 -17.92 -14.08
CA ASP A 709 -10.13 -18.70 -14.01
C ASP A 709 -9.85 -19.17 -12.58
N VAL A 710 -10.16 -18.31 -11.61
CA VAL A 710 -10.02 -18.61 -10.18
C VAL A 710 -11.04 -19.66 -9.76
N TRP A 711 -12.31 -19.52 -10.19
CA TRP A 711 -13.34 -20.53 -9.96
C TRP A 711 -12.98 -21.87 -10.59
N ALA A 712 -12.45 -21.89 -11.82
CA ALA A 712 -12.06 -23.12 -12.50
C ALA A 712 -10.97 -23.90 -11.73
N GLU A 713 -9.96 -23.21 -11.18
CA GLU A 713 -8.95 -23.84 -10.32
C GLU A 713 -9.57 -24.35 -9.02
N VAL A 714 -10.40 -23.54 -8.35
CA VAL A 714 -11.10 -23.95 -7.11
C VAL A 714 -11.99 -25.18 -7.37
N ILE A 715 -12.74 -25.22 -8.46
CA ILE A 715 -13.60 -26.34 -8.85
C ILE A 715 -12.76 -27.59 -9.14
N THR A 716 -11.62 -27.44 -9.81
CA THR A 716 -10.70 -28.56 -10.07
C THR A 716 -10.24 -29.21 -8.78
N ARG A 717 -9.87 -28.40 -7.78
CA ARG A 717 -9.49 -28.89 -6.44
C ARG A 717 -10.68 -29.44 -5.66
N LEU A 718 -11.84 -28.80 -5.77
CA LEU A 718 -13.07 -29.25 -5.13
C LEU A 718 -13.52 -30.59 -5.72
N ARG A 719 -13.28 -30.90 -7.00
CA ARG A 719 -13.53 -32.23 -7.58
C ARG A 719 -12.60 -33.31 -7.01
N GLN A 720 -11.35 -32.95 -6.70
CA GLN A 720 -10.41 -33.87 -6.06
C GLN A 720 -10.79 -34.16 -4.61
N ALA A 721 -11.23 -33.13 -3.86
CA ALA A 721 -11.63 -33.26 -2.46
C ALA A 721 -13.10 -33.72 -2.27
N GLY A 722 -13.97 -33.42 -3.23
CA GLY A 722 -15.43 -33.50 -3.18
C GLY A 722 -15.99 -34.87 -3.52
N GLN A 723 -15.44 -35.91 -2.90
CA GLN A 723 -15.99 -37.26 -3.00
C GLN A 723 -17.25 -37.40 -2.14
N ALA A 724 -18.14 -38.30 -2.54
CA ALA A 724 -19.25 -38.71 -1.68
C ALA A 724 -18.67 -39.50 -0.49
N GLY A 725 -18.96 -39.05 0.73
CA GLY A 725 -18.66 -39.84 1.94
C GLY A 725 -19.54 -41.09 2.00
N ALA A 726 -19.23 -42.02 2.92
CA ALA A 726 -19.97 -43.27 3.05
C ALA A 726 -21.47 -43.08 3.36
N ASP A 727 -21.88 -41.93 3.91
CA ASP A 727 -23.28 -41.64 4.27
C ASP A 727 -24.13 -41.12 3.10
N PHE A 728 -23.52 -40.77 1.97
CA PHE A 728 -24.21 -40.28 0.78
C PHE A 728 -24.12 -41.31 -0.36
N ALA A 729 -25.14 -41.38 -1.20
CA ALA A 729 -25.12 -42.28 -2.36
C ALA A 729 -24.29 -41.74 -3.54
N GLY A 730 -24.03 -40.43 -3.56
CA GLY A 730 -23.22 -39.80 -4.59
C GLY A 730 -22.97 -38.32 -4.31
N ALA A 731 -22.07 -37.72 -5.08
CA ALA A 731 -21.74 -36.32 -5.00
C ALA A 731 -21.82 -35.65 -6.37
N ILE A 732 -22.25 -34.39 -6.39
CA ILE A 732 -22.26 -33.54 -7.57
C ILE A 732 -21.42 -32.32 -7.22
N VAL A 733 -20.40 -32.02 -8.03
CA VAL A 733 -19.44 -30.97 -7.72
C VAL A 733 -19.63 -29.77 -8.63
N ALA A 734 -19.88 -28.62 -8.00
CA ALA A 734 -20.02 -27.30 -8.61
C ALA A 734 -20.99 -27.28 -9.80
N PRO A 735 -22.27 -27.66 -9.62
CA PRO A 735 -23.28 -27.40 -10.64
C PRO A 735 -23.40 -25.89 -10.88
N GLU A 736 -23.65 -25.51 -12.12
CA GLU A 736 -23.86 -24.11 -12.50
C GLU A 736 -25.33 -23.72 -12.37
N ASP A 737 -26.23 -24.65 -12.66
CA ASP A 737 -27.68 -24.47 -12.57
C ASP A 737 -28.43 -25.76 -12.20
N ALA A 738 -29.76 -25.69 -12.18
CA ALA A 738 -30.63 -26.80 -11.82
C ALA A 738 -30.63 -27.97 -12.83
N SER A 739 -30.14 -27.79 -14.06
CA SER A 739 -30.05 -28.83 -15.09
C SER A 739 -28.89 -29.80 -14.84
N ASP A 740 -27.82 -29.34 -14.19
CA ASP A 740 -26.65 -30.13 -13.81
C ASP A 740 -26.93 -31.14 -12.66
N VAL A 741 -28.06 -30.97 -11.98
CA VAL A 741 -28.47 -31.82 -10.86
C VAL A 741 -29.58 -32.76 -11.32
N PRO A 742 -29.28 -34.03 -11.70
CA PRO A 742 -30.31 -34.97 -12.13
C PRO A 742 -31.24 -35.36 -10.97
N GLU A 743 -32.38 -35.93 -11.32
CA GLU A 743 -33.27 -36.55 -10.34
C GLU A 743 -32.66 -37.87 -9.85
N ALA A 744 -32.75 -38.12 -8.56
CA ALA A 744 -32.21 -39.32 -7.94
C ALA A 744 -33.16 -39.85 -6.88
N GLU A 745 -33.15 -41.16 -6.69
CA GLU A 745 -33.87 -41.83 -5.59
C GLU A 745 -33.08 -41.79 -4.28
N ALA A 746 -31.76 -41.63 -4.36
CA ALA A 746 -30.89 -41.62 -3.20
C ALA A 746 -30.32 -40.22 -2.95
N VAL A 747 -29.98 -39.94 -1.68
CA VAL A 747 -29.50 -38.64 -1.25
C VAL A 747 -28.12 -38.35 -1.85
N ARG A 748 -28.00 -37.21 -2.51
CA ARG A 748 -26.76 -36.72 -3.10
C ARG A 748 -26.27 -35.47 -2.40
N LEU A 749 -24.96 -35.41 -2.19
CA LEU A 749 -24.26 -34.24 -1.68
C LEU A 749 -23.83 -33.34 -2.85
N VAL A 750 -24.37 -32.12 -2.88
CA VAL A 750 -24.04 -31.11 -3.89
C VAL A 750 -23.00 -30.16 -3.30
N TYR A 751 -21.77 -30.24 -3.77
CA TYR A 751 -20.75 -29.24 -3.45
C TYR A 751 -21.03 -28.00 -4.28
N VAL A 752 -21.46 -26.92 -3.64
CA VAL A 752 -21.92 -25.72 -4.34
C VAL A 752 -20.74 -24.95 -4.93
N HIS A 753 -20.97 -24.39 -6.13
CA HIS A 753 -20.02 -23.58 -6.86
C HIS A 753 -19.53 -22.38 -6.01
N PRO A 754 -18.22 -22.02 -6.05
CA PRO A 754 -17.65 -20.94 -5.23
C PRO A 754 -18.33 -19.57 -5.37
N ARG A 755 -18.89 -19.26 -6.54
CA ARG A 755 -19.73 -18.08 -6.80
C ARG A 755 -20.91 -17.89 -5.83
N PHE A 756 -21.40 -18.97 -5.22
CA PHE A 756 -22.52 -18.94 -4.27
C PHE A 756 -22.04 -19.25 -2.85
N THR A 757 -21.72 -18.20 -2.08
CA THR A 757 -21.27 -18.31 -0.69
C THR A 757 -22.40 -18.13 0.31
N HIS A 758 -22.16 -18.53 1.56
CA HIS A 758 -23.07 -18.32 2.67
C HIS A 758 -22.35 -17.66 3.86
N LYS A 759 -23.08 -16.82 4.59
CA LYS A 759 -22.64 -16.17 5.81
C LYS A 759 -23.56 -16.56 6.96
N ASN A 760 -23.00 -16.82 8.14
CA ASN A 760 -23.76 -17.22 9.32
C ASN A 760 -24.95 -16.28 9.61
N LYS A 761 -26.13 -16.87 9.86
CA LYS A 761 -27.42 -16.20 10.11
C LYS A 761 -28.03 -15.42 8.93
N ASP A 762 -27.42 -15.46 7.75
CA ASP A 762 -28.06 -14.93 6.55
C ASP A 762 -29.15 -15.90 6.08
N THR A 763 -30.38 -15.42 5.91
CA THR A 763 -31.53 -16.26 5.55
C THR A 763 -31.82 -16.26 4.05
N ASP A 764 -31.14 -15.42 3.27
CA ASP A 764 -31.36 -15.31 1.81
C ASP A 764 -30.05 -15.08 1.05
N SER A 765 -28.97 -15.73 1.50
CA SER A 765 -27.66 -15.66 0.85
C SER A 765 -27.71 -16.19 -0.59
N ARG A 766 -26.70 -15.83 -1.41
CA ARG A 766 -26.56 -16.34 -2.79
C ARG A 766 -26.66 -17.87 -2.86
N ALA A 767 -26.06 -18.57 -1.89
CA ALA A 767 -26.16 -20.02 -1.79
C ALA A 767 -27.56 -20.54 -1.42
N ILE A 768 -28.31 -19.84 -0.57
CA ILE A 768 -29.68 -20.23 -0.23
C ILE A 768 -30.60 -20.07 -1.45
N ARG A 769 -30.47 -18.97 -2.20
CA ARG A 769 -31.23 -18.76 -3.45
C ARG A 769 -30.93 -19.84 -4.48
N PHE A 770 -29.64 -20.18 -4.64
CA PHE A 770 -29.22 -21.25 -5.53
C PHE A 770 -29.75 -22.63 -5.11
N ALA A 771 -29.65 -22.97 -3.82
CA ALA A 771 -30.20 -24.21 -3.29
C ALA A 771 -31.73 -24.27 -3.46
N ARG A 772 -32.43 -23.15 -3.25
CA ARG A 772 -33.88 -23.03 -3.45
C ARG A 772 -34.28 -23.31 -4.90
N ASP A 773 -33.54 -22.75 -5.86
CA ASP A 773 -33.78 -23.00 -7.29
C ASP A 773 -33.56 -24.47 -7.66
N ILE A 774 -32.45 -25.09 -7.22
CA ILE A 774 -32.20 -26.51 -7.47
C ILE A 774 -33.26 -27.41 -6.82
N VAL A 775 -33.72 -27.09 -5.61
CA VAL A 775 -34.79 -27.86 -4.95
C VAL A 775 -36.12 -27.70 -5.67
N ALA A 776 -36.42 -26.53 -6.23
CA ALA A 776 -37.66 -26.28 -6.96
C ALA A 776 -37.63 -26.90 -8.36
N ASN A 777 -36.49 -26.86 -9.05
CA ASN A 777 -36.39 -27.08 -10.49
C ASN A 777 -35.38 -28.17 -10.89
N ARG A 778 -35.59 -28.74 -12.07
CA ARG A 778 -34.68 -29.63 -12.79
C ARG A 778 -34.66 -29.18 -14.26
N GLY A 779 -33.75 -28.27 -14.58
CA GLY A 779 -33.85 -27.50 -15.83
C GLY A 779 -35.13 -26.67 -15.85
N SER A 780 -35.95 -26.82 -16.88
CA SER A 780 -37.24 -26.11 -17.02
C SER A 780 -38.44 -26.80 -16.34
N ALA A 781 -38.26 -28.00 -15.78
CA ALA A 781 -39.33 -28.75 -15.12
C ALA A 781 -39.27 -28.60 -13.59
N SER A 782 -40.41 -28.72 -12.90
CA SER A 782 -40.43 -28.80 -11.42
C SER A 782 -39.79 -30.10 -10.96
N ARG A 783 -38.95 -30.03 -9.92
CA ARG A 783 -38.35 -31.19 -9.28
C ARG A 783 -39.35 -31.88 -8.37
N GLU A 784 -39.44 -33.20 -8.48
CA GLU A 784 -40.34 -34.04 -7.68
C GLU A 784 -39.66 -34.55 -6.42
N ARG A 785 -38.45 -35.13 -6.54
CA ARG A 785 -37.74 -35.80 -5.45
C ARG A 785 -36.90 -34.82 -4.64
N ARG A 786 -37.58 -33.86 -4.00
CA ARG A 786 -36.95 -32.74 -3.28
C ARG A 786 -36.19 -33.20 -2.03
N ASN A 787 -36.57 -34.33 -1.44
CA ASN A 787 -35.98 -34.81 -0.19
C ASN A 787 -34.62 -35.51 -0.39
N THR A 788 -34.12 -35.64 -1.62
CA THR A 788 -32.85 -36.34 -1.93
C THR A 788 -31.64 -35.40 -2.08
N LEU A 789 -31.79 -34.12 -1.72
CA LEU A 789 -30.74 -33.10 -1.92
C LEU A 789 -30.19 -32.56 -0.60
N VAL A 790 -28.87 -32.51 -0.53
CA VAL A 790 -28.10 -31.80 0.51
C VAL A 790 -27.00 -31.02 -0.19
N PHE A 791 -26.76 -29.78 0.24
CA PHE A 791 -25.75 -28.90 -0.33
C PHE A 791 -24.63 -28.65 0.67
N LEU A 792 -23.38 -28.59 0.23
CA LEU A 792 -22.26 -28.09 1.04
C LEU A 792 -21.70 -26.82 0.40
N VAL A 793 -21.60 -25.77 1.19
CA VAL A 793 -21.34 -24.40 0.73
C VAL A 793 -20.14 -23.80 1.45
N ALA A 794 -19.37 -22.99 0.73
CA ALA A 794 -18.27 -22.21 1.27
C ALA A 794 -18.76 -21.04 2.15
N ASP A 795 -18.08 -20.82 3.27
CA ASP A 795 -18.24 -19.62 4.09
C ASP A 795 -17.70 -18.38 3.34
N GLU A 796 -18.45 -17.29 3.35
CA GLU A 796 -18.12 -16.07 2.60
C GLU A 796 -16.75 -15.48 2.97
N GLN A 797 -16.42 -15.38 4.26
CA GLN A 797 -15.16 -14.79 4.70
C GLN A 797 -13.98 -15.70 4.40
N ARG A 798 -14.13 -17.00 4.71
CA ARG A 798 -13.07 -17.99 4.43
C ARG A 798 -12.82 -18.16 2.93
N TYR A 799 -13.87 -18.05 2.12
CA TYR A 799 -13.74 -18.10 0.68
C TYR A 799 -12.97 -16.89 0.14
N ALA A 800 -13.22 -15.68 0.63
CA ALA A 800 -12.46 -14.49 0.21
C ALA A 800 -10.95 -14.63 0.51
N GLU A 801 -10.59 -15.21 1.65
CA GLU A 801 -9.20 -15.55 1.96
C GLU A 801 -8.62 -16.60 1.01
N LEU A 802 -9.37 -17.68 0.75
CA LEU A 802 -8.98 -18.73 -0.20
C LEU A 802 -8.79 -18.16 -1.61
N GLU A 803 -9.69 -17.30 -2.08
CA GLU A 803 -9.64 -16.68 -3.40
C GLU A 803 -8.34 -15.89 -3.58
N SER A 804 -7.98 -15.06 -2.61
CA SER A 804 -6.72 -14.30 -2.62
C SER A 804 -5.49 -15.23 -2.75
N ILE A 805 -5.49 -16.35 -2.02
CA ILE A 805 -4.40 -17.34 -2.07
C ILE A 805 -4.37 -18.08 -3.42
N VAL A 806 -5.54 -18.42 -3.99
CA VAL A 806 -5.61 -19.06 -5.32
C VAL A 806 -5.11 -18.12 -6.42
N ARG A 807 -5.46 -16.83 -6.36
CA ARG A 807 -4.94 -15.82 -7.29
C ARG A 807 -3.41 -15.73 -7.23
N GLN A 808 -2.85 -15.69 -6.02
CA GLN A 808 -1.41 -15.73 -5.81
C GLN A 808 -0.78 -17.02 -6.36
N HIS A 809 -1.38 -18.18 -6.10
CA HIS A 809 -0.90 -19.48 -6.61
C HIS A 809 -0.85 -19.51 -8.15
N LEU A 810 -1.94 -19.10 -8.80
CA LEU A 810 -2.04 -19.03 -10.27
C LEU A 810 -1.03 -18.04 -10.85
N ALA A 811 -0.84 -16.89 -10.20
CA ALA A 811 0.15 -15.90 -10.61
C ALA A 811 1.58 -16.46 -10.51
N TRP A 812 1.98 -17.07 -9.39
CA TRP A 812 3.27 -17.75 -9.26
C TRP A 812 3.46 -18.85 -10.30
N ARG A 813 2.42 -19.66 -10.54
CA ARG A 813 2.44 -20.73 -11.55
C ARG A 813 2.66 -20.17 -12.95
N SER A 814 2.05 -19.04 -13.27
CA SER A 814 2.24 -18.36 -14.56
C SER A 814 3.67 -17.80 -14.71
N VAL A 815 4.30 -17.30 -13.65
CA VAL A 815 5.66 -16.78 -13.69
C VAL A 815 6.68 -17.91 -13.93
N VAL A 816 6.48 -19.06 -13.29
CA VAL A 816 7.31 -20.26 -13.54
C VAL A 816 7.12 -20.77 -14.98
N ARG A 817 5.90 -20.73 -15.49
CA ARG A 817 5.60 -21.13 -16.88
C ARG A 817 6.27 -20.21 -17.90
N ASP A 818 6.29 -18.90 -17.64
CA ASP A 818 6.83 -17.90 -18.55
C ASP A 818 8.31 -17.57 -18.27
N LYS A 819 9.03 -18.45 -17.55
CA LYS A 819 10.42 -18.22 -17.09
C LYS A 819 11.39 -17.83 -18.21
N ASP A 820 11.20 -18.38 -19.41
CA ASP A 820 12.09 -18.15 -20.57
C ASP A 820 11.77 -16.81 -21.25
N HIS A 821 10.53 -16.32 -21.16
CA HIS A 821 10.14 -15.01 -21.66
C HIS A 821 10.49 -13.89 -20.67
N LEU A 822 10.59 -14.21 -19.39
CA LEU A 822 10.93 -13.27 -18.32
C LEU A 822 12.44 -13.23 -18.02
N ASP A 823 13.27 -13.96 -18.79
CA ASP A 823 14.72 -14.08 -18.61
C ASP A 823 15.13 -14.33 -17.14
N LEU A 824 14.38 -15.19 -16.44
CA LEU A 824 14.60 -15.42 -15.00
C LEU A 824 15.90 -16.20 -14.77
N THR A 825 16.72 -15.73 -13.83
CA THR A 825 17.90 -16.46 -13.38
C THR A 825 17.52 -17.78 -12.68
N GLN A 826 18.44 -18.75 -12.62
CA GLN A 826 18.19 -20.06 -12.01
C GLN A 826 17.72 -19.95 -10.54
N GLN A 827 18.27 -19.00 -9.78
CA GLN A 827 17.84 -18.71 -8.41
C GLN A 827 16.41 -18.17 -8.34
N ARG A 828 16.02 -17.26 -9.26
CA ARG A 828 14.65 -16.71 -9.35
C ARG A 828 13.63 -17.80 -9.71
N VAL A 829 13.99 -18.73 -10.59
CA VAL A 829 13.15 -19.89 -10.93
C VAL A 829 12.97 -20.82 -9.72
N ALA A 830 14.02 -21.05 -8.93
CA ALA A 830 13.94 -21.86 -7.71
C ALA A 830 13.02 -21.21 -6.66
N LEU A 831 13.16 -19.89 -6.44
CA LEU A 831 12.28 -19.13 -5.53
C LEU A 831 10.82 -19.19 -5.97
N ALA A 832 10.54 -18.92 -7.26
CA ALA A 832 9.19 -18.95 -7.80
C ALA A 832 8.57 -20.36 -7.69
N SER A 833 9.34 -21.41 -7.99
CA SER A 833 8.90 -22.80 -7.84
C SER A 833 8.57 -23.14 -6.38
N ALA A 834 9.42 -22.73 -5.43
CA ALA A 834 9.16 -22.93 -4.01
C ALA A 834 7.87 -22.22 -3.54
N LYS A 835 7.60 -21.01 -4.06
CA LYS A 835 6.35 -20.28 -3.79
C LYS A 835 5.12 -20.95 -4.42
N VAL A 836 5.24 -21.54 -5.61
CA VAL A 836 4.18 -22.37 -6.19
C VAL A 836 3.85 -23.55 -5.27
N ASP A 837 4.86 -24.27 -4.77
CA ASP A 837 4.66 -25.41 -3.88
C ASP A 837 4.06 -25.02 -2.52
N GLU A 838 4.53 -23.91 -1.94
CA GLU A 838 4.01 -23.35 -0.69
C GLU A 838 2.52 -22.99 -0.84
N THR A 839 2.20 -22.14 -1.83
CA THR A 839 0.82 -21.70 -2.08
C THR A 839 -0.09 -22.87 -2.44
N ASN A 840 0.42 -23.87 -3.18
CA ASN A 840 -0.33 -25.07 -3.52
C ASN A 840 -0.81 -25.84 -2.28
N LYS A 841 0.06 -26.02 -1.27
CA LYS A 841 -0.28 -26.67 -0.01
C LYS A 841 -1.34 -25.88 0.76
N VAL A 842 -1.19 -24.56 0.82
CA VAL A 842 -2.12 -23.67 1.52
C VAL A 842 -3.51 -23.69 0.86
N VAL A 843 -3.60 -23.66 -0.48
CA VAL A 843 -4.88 -23.78 -1.21
C VAL A 843 -5.60 -25.08 -0.83
N SER A 844 -4.91 -26.22 -0.86
CA SER A 844 -5.49 -27.52 -0.52
C SER A 844 -6.04 -27.57 0.91
N GLN A 845 -5.31 -27.01 1.89
CA GLN A 845 -5.76 -26.93 3.28
C GLN A 845 -6.96 -25.98 3.46
N ARG A 846 -6.96 -24.84 2.76
CA ARG A 846 -8.02 -23.83 2.85
C ARG A 846 -9.34 -24.30 2.23
N ILE A 847 -9.30 -25.10 1.16
CA ILE A 847 -10.51 -25.71 0.60
C ILE A 847 -11.21 -26.60 1.63
N GLY A 848 -10.47 -27.46 2.31
CA GLY A 848 -11.01 -28.34 3.36
C GLY A 848 -11.71 -27.59 4.50
N THR A 849 -11.30 -26.35 4.78
CA THR A 849 -11.80 -25.53 5.89
C THR A 849 -12.80 -24.45 5.47
N SER A 850 -13.01 -24.25 4.16
CA SER A 850 -13.93 -23.23 3.63
C SER A 850 -15.35 -23.76 3.42
N TRP A 851 -15.51 -25.00 2.92
CA TRP A 851 -16.82 -25.65 2.72
C TRP A 851 -17.35 -26.25 4.02
N ILE A 852 -18.16 -25.47 4.75
CA ILE A 852 -18.61 -25.81 6.11
C ILE A 852 -20.11 -25.65 6.32
N TRP A 853 -20.87 -25.11 5.37
CA TRP A 853 -22.30 -24.87 5.53
C TRP A 853 -23.09 -25.93 4.79
N ALA A 854 -23.72 -26.84 5.53
CA ALA A 854 -24.61 -27.84 4.98
C ALA A 854 -26.04 -27.26 4.88
N LEU A 855 -26.57 -27.13 3.67
CA LEU A 855 -27.94 -26.68 3.42
C LEU A 855 -28.83 -27.86 3.02
N TYR A 856 -30.08 -27.85 3.45
CA TYR A 856 -31.05 -28.87 3.07
C TYR A 856 -32.47 -28.32 3.09
N PRO A 857 -33.37 -28.85 2.23
CA PRO A 857 -34.76 -28.45 2.24
C PRO A 857 -35.50 -29.04 3.45
N ARG A 858 -36.41 -28.26 4.02
CA ARG A 858 -37.27 -28.63 5.13
C ARG A 858 -38.67 -28.07 4.92
N ASP A 859 -39.68 -28.83 5.32
CA ASP A 859 -41.06 -28.35 5.35
C ASP A 859 -41.23 -27.19 6.35
N ARG A 860 -42.00 -26.17 5.95
CA ARG A 860 -42.21 -24.92 6.71
C ARG A 860 -43.64 -24.80 7.27
N GLY A 861 -44.60 -25.61 6.81
CA GLY A 861 -45.99 -25.57 7.29
C GLY A 861 -46.83 -24.33 6.91
N ASP A 862 -46.19 -23.22 6.50
CA ASP A 862 -46.82 -21.96 6.05
C ASP A 862 -46.98 -21.90 4.49
N ASN A 863 -47.56 -20.82 3.94
CA ASN A 863 -47.79 -20.54 2.50
C ASN A 863 -46.56 -20.66 1.54
N GLU A 864 -45.35 -20.96 2.02
CA GLU A 864 -44.19 -21.32 1.19
C GLU A 864 -44.00 -22.84 1.13
N PRO A 865 -43.80 -23.46 -0.05
CA PRO A 865 -43.76 -24.92 -0.18
C PRO A 865 -42.58 -25.60 0.53
N PHE A 866 -41.51 -24.87 0.85
CA PHE A 866 -40.36 -25.34 1.64
C PHE A 866 -39.44 -24.19 2.07
N SER A 867 -38.59 -24.43 3.06
CA SER A 867 -37.47 -23.56 3.45
C SER A 867 -36.13 -24.27 3.32
N ILE A 868 -35.04 -23.52 3.20
CA ILE A 868 -33.68 -24.05 3.21
C ILE A 868 -33.10 -23.86 4.61
N SER A 869 -32.90 -24.97 5.31
CA SER A 869 -32.26 -25.01 6.64
C SER A 869 -30.74 -25.10 6.51
N VAL A 870 -30.03 -24.57 7.50
CA VAL A 870 -28.56 -24.50 7.53
C VAL A 870 -28.02 -25.20 8.76
N VAL A 871 -27.03 -26.07 8.57
CA VAL A 871 -26.25 -26.69 9.64
C VAL A 871 -24.77 -26.48 9.37
N ARG A 872 -24.00 -26.14 10.40
CA ARG A 872 -22.55 -26.03 10.30
C ARG A 872 -21.91 -27.43 10.37
N ALA A 873 -21.22 -27.82 9.30
CA ALA A 873 -20.53 -29.10 9.11
C ALA A 873 -19.00 -28.95 9.19
N ASP A 874 -18.52 -28.52 10.36
CA ASP A 874 -17.10 -28.55 10.73
C ASP A 874 -16.76 -29.77 11.62
N GLY A 875 -15.46 -30.09 11.71
CA GLY A 875 -14.95 -31.31 12.36
C GLY A 875 -13.52 -31.64 11.92
N GLU A 876 -12.91 -32.61 12.59
CA GLU A 876 -11.49 -33.01 12.41
C GLU A 876 -11.24 -33.86 11.15
N ASP A 877 -12.29 -34.36 10.50
CA ASP A 877 -12.15 -35.21 9.31
C ASP A 877 -11.79 -34.36 8.08
N ASP A 878 -10.68 -34.72 7.41
CA ASP A 878 -10.15 -34.00 6.25
C ASP A 878 -11.04 -34.17 5.01
N HIS A 879 -11.85 -35.25 4.95
CA HIS A 879 -12.75 -35.51 3.83
C HIS A 879 -14.09 -34.80 4.02
N LEU A 880 -14.35 -33.80 3.17
CA LEU A 880 -15.56 -32.95 3.24
C LEU A 880 -16.86 -33.75 3.28
N GLY A 881 -16.99 -34.79 2.45
CA GLY A 881 -18.20 -35.61 2.35
C GLY A 881 -18.44 -36.46 3.60
N VAL A 882 -17.40 -37.05 4.18
CA VAL A 882 -17.47 -37.85 5.41
C VAL A 882 -17.81 -36.97 6.59
N ARG A 883 -17.15 -35.80 6.70
CA ARG A 883 -17.42 -34.81 7.73
C ARG A 883 -18.87 -34.33 7.71
N THR A 884 -19.37 -34.00 6.51
CA THR A 884 -20.74 -33.52 6.32
C THR A 884 -21.75 -34.62 6.65
N GLY A 885 -21.51 -35.85 6.20
CA GLY A 885 -22.36 -37.01 6.49
C GLY A 885 -22.51 -37.26 7.99
N LYS A 886 -21.38 -37.42 8.70
CA LYS A 886 -21.34 -37.59 10.16
C LYS A 886 -22.11 -36.49 10.89
N LYS A 887 -21.97 -35.23 10.45
CA LYS A 887 -22.68 -34.10 11.07
C LYS A 887 -24.18 -34.19 10.85
N LEU A 888 -24.64 -34.46 9.62
CA LEU A 888 -26.07 -34.55 9.32
C LEU A 888 -26.75 -35.76 9.95
N VAL A 889 -26.04 -36.88 10.07
CA VAL A 889 -26.52 -38.06 10.81
C VAL A 889 -26.68 -37.73 12.30
N LYS A 890 -25.69 -37.04 12.90
CA LYS A 890 -25.75 -36.62 14.30
C LYS A 890 -26.90 -35.66 14.61
N GLU A 891 -27.24 -34.78 13.67
CA GLU A 891 -28.35 -33.81 13.79
C GLU A 891 -29.71 -34.39 13.33
N ASP A 892 -29.79 -35.71 13.04
CA ASP A 892 -30.98 -36.42 12.52
C ASP A 892 -31.57 -35.83 11.23
N VAL A 893 -30.73 -35.18 10.42
CA VAL A 893 -31.09 -34.59 9.11
C VAL A 893 -30.97 -35.61 7.98
N LEU A 894 -30.10 -36.61 8.14
CA LEU A 894 -29.87 -37.71 7.20
C LEU A 894 -29.85 -39.02 7.99
N ARG A 895 -30.66 -40.00 7.58
CA ARG A 895 -30.72 -41.31 8.22
C ARG A 895 -30.09 -42.37 7.33
N VAL A 896 -29.07 -43.04 7.87
CA VAL A 896 -28.42 -44.22 7.26
C VAL A 896 -28.97 -45.54 7.81
N GLN A 897 -29.81 -45.47 8.85
CA GLN A 897 -30.57 -46.56 9.45
C GLN A 897 -31.87 -45.97 10.03
N ILE A 898 -32.96 -46.74 10.01
CA ILE A 898 -34.25 -46.39 10.61
C ILE A 898 -34.87 -47.65 11.22
N ALA A 899 -35.70 -47.52 12.25
CA ALA A 899 -36.39 -48.64 12.88
C ALA A 899 -37.80 -48.83 12.29
N PRO A 900 -38.35 -50.06 12.26
CA PRO A 900 -39.73 -50.33 11.83
C PRO A 900 -40.76 -49.43 12.53
N ALA A 901 -40.58 -49.20 13.84
CA ALA A 901 -41.43 -48.32 14.64
C ALA A 901 -41.49 -46.87 14.14
N THR A 902 -40.42 -46.38 13.53
CA THR A 902 -40.40 -45.03 12.97
C THR A 902 -41.18 -44.97 11.65
N ILE A 903 -41.08 -46.00 10.82
CA ILE A 903 -41.90 -46.14 9.61
C ILE A 903 -43.37 -46.19 10.01
N ARG A 904 -43.71 -46.99 11.04
CA ARG A 904 -45.08 -47.06 11.56
C ARG A 904 -45.59 -45.71 12.06
N HIS A 905 -44.77 -44.97 12.80
CA HIS A 905 -45.11 -43.62 13.24
C HIS A 905 -45.34 -42.66 12.06
N ASP A 906 -44.49 -42.68 11.03
CA ASP A 906 -44.68 -41.87 9.83
C ASP A 906 -45.98 -42.24 9.09
N LEU A 907 -46.34 -43.53 9.05
CA LEU A 907 -47.60 -44.02 8.48
C LEU A 907 -48.83 -43.50 9.25
N ASP A 908 -48.83 -43.62 10.57
CA ASP A 908 -49.97 -43.22 11.42
C ASP A 908 -50.13 -41.69 11.52
N SER A 909 -49.03 -40.94 11.52
CA SER A 909 -49.08 -39.48 11.75
C SER A 909 -49.13 -38.68 10.44
N LYS A 910 -48.21 -38.96 9.50
CA LYS A 910 -47.99 -38.13 8.31
C LYS A 910 -48.65 -38.69 7.06
N LEU A 911 -48.82 -40.00 6.97
CA LEU A 911 -49.41 -40.68 5.81
C LEU A 911 -50.79 -41.30 6.10
N HIS A 912 -51.46 -40.88 7.18
CA HIS A 912 -52.74 -41.46 7.64
C HIS A 912 -53.80 -41.57 6.54
N ARG A 913 -53.90 -40.58 5.63
CA ARG A 913 -54.88 -40.60 4.52
C ARG A 913 -54.72 -41.81 3.60
N VAL A 914 -53.48 -42.23 3.36
CA VAL A 914 -53.16 -43.40 2.53
C VAL A 914 -53.22 -44.67 3.39
N TRP A 915 -52.66 -44.60 4.60
CA TRP A 915 -52.55 -45.74 5.51
C TRP A 915 -53.90 -46.23 6.07
N ASN A 916 -54.92 -45.36 6.15
CA ASN A 916 -56.28 -45.72 6.58
C ASN A 916 -56.94 -46.80 5.69
N GLN A 917 -56.43 -47.04 4.48
CA GLN A 917 -56.85 -48.16 3.64
C GLN A 917 -56.34 -49.53 4.15
N GLY A 918 -55.55 -49.53 5.22
CA GLY A 918 -54.96 -50.71 5.84
C GLY A 918 -53.75 -51.26 5.09
N ARG A 919 -53.28 -50.59 4.04
CA ARG A 919 -52.20 -51.07 3.16
C ARG A 919 -51.43 -49.94 2.47
N ILE A 920 -50.15 -50.18 2.16
CA ILE A 920 -49.34 -49.34 1.27
C ILE A 920 -48.25 -50.18 0.60
N ARG A 921 -47.95 -49.94 -0.68
CA ARG A 921 -46.83 -50.63 -1.37
C ARG A 921 -45.49 -50.02 -0.96
N VAL A 922 -44.45 -50.84 -0.89
CA VAL A 922 -43.09 -50.38 -0.60
C VAL A 922 -42.60 -49.35 -1.62
N GLY A 923 -42.92 -49.55 -2.90
CA GLY A 923 -42.61 -48.60 -3.98
C GLY A 923 -43.24 -47.21 -3.73
N ASP A 924 -44.52 -47.17 -3.36
CA ASP A 924 -45.24 -45.92 -3.09
C ASP A 924 -44.72 -45.22 -1.83
N LEU A 925 -44.43 -46.00 -0.79
CA LEU A 925 -43.83 -45.50 0.44
C LEU A 925 -42.44 -44.90 0.18
N TRP A 926 -41.62 -45.55 -0.64
CA TRP A 926 -40.32 -45.03 -1.04
C TRP A 926 -40.45 -43.73 -1.84
N ASP A 927 -41.40 -43.67 -2.77
CA ASP A 927 -41.67 -42.45 -3.55
C ASP A 927 -42.02 -41.28 -2.62
N TYR A 928 -42.87 -41.50 -1.59
CA TYR A 928 -43.17 -40.50 -0.57
C TYR A 928 -41.94 -40.03 0.21
N TYR A 929 -41.08 -40.94 0.68
CA TYR A 929 -39.85 -40.59 1.38
C TYR A 929 -38.91 -39.71 0.53
N THR A 930 -38.89 -39.90 -0.79
CA THR A 930 -38.06 -39.09 -1.70
C THR A 930 -38.69 -37.74 -2.09
N LYS A 931 -40.02 -37.64 -2.12
CA LYS A 931 -40.76 -36.44 -2.55
C LYS A 931 -41.03 -35.45 -1.43
N TYR A 932 -41.50 -35.92 -0.28
CA TYR A 932 -42.07 -35.05 0.76
C TYR A 932 -41.08 -34.70 1.87
N LEU A 933 -40.93 -33.41 2.15
CA LEU A 933 -39.95 -32.88 3.10
C LEU A 933 -40.33 -33.03 4.57
N TYR A 934 -41.58 -33.38 4.87
CA TYR A 934 -42.04 -33.72 6.22
C TYR A 934 -41.67 -35.16 6.63
N LEU A 935 -41.29 -36.01 5.67
CA LEU A 935 -40.76 -37.34 5.93
C LEU A 935 -39.23 -37.28 6.12
N PRO A 936 -38.66 -38.14 6.99
CA PRO A 936 -37.23 -38.15 7.23
C PRO A 936 -36.46 -38.52 5.97
N ARG A 937 -35.31 -37.88 5.79
CA ARG A 937 -34.43 -38.09 4.64
C ARG A 937 -33.60 -39.36 4.82
N LEU A 938 -33.90 -40.39 4.05
CA LEU A 938 -33.17 -41.65 4.05
C LEU A 938 -32.06 -41.63 3.00
N ARG A 939 -30.87 -42.15 3.31
CA ARG A 939 -29.72 -42.20 2.38
C ARG A 939 -30.11 -42.79 1.02
N ASP A 940 -30.69 -43.98 1.02
CA ASP A 940 -31.12 -44.72 -0.17
C ASP A 940 -32.17 -45.76 0.20
N LYS A 941 -32.72 -46.45 -0.81
CA LYS A 941 -33.81 -47.43 -0.64
C LYS A 941 -33.43 -48.61 0.25
N THR A 942 -32.14 -48.97 0.29
CA THR A 942 -31.69 -50.10 1.10
C THR A 942 -31.89 -49.87 2.59
N VAL A 943 -31.86 -48.59 3.02
CA VAL A 943 -32.18 -48.20 4.41
C VAL A 943 -33.64 -48.51 4.74
N LEU A 944 -34.56 -48.23 3.83
CA LEU A 944 -35.99 -48.52 4.01
C LEU A 944 -36.25 -50.02 3.98
N ILE A 945 -35.70 -50.74 3.00
CA ILE A 945 -35.88 -52.20 2.85
C ILE A 945 -35.40 -52.94 4.10
N ARG A 946 -34.19 -52.65 4.59
CA ARG A 946 -33.67 -53.28 5.81
C ARG A 946 -34.56 -53.04 7.01
N ALA A 947 -35.07 -51.82 7.17
CA ALA A 947 -35.97 -51.48 8.26
C ALA A 947 -37.34 -52.17 8.17
N ILE A 948 -37.81 -52.49 6.96
CA ILE A 948 -39.02 -53.29 6.74
C ILE A 948 -38.73 -54.76 7.06
N GLU A 949 -37.60 -55.31 6.60
CA GLU A 949 -37.18 -56.69 6.90
C GLU A 949 -37.00 -56.93 8.40
N ASP A 950 -36.48 -55.93 9.13
CA ASP A 950 -36.29 -55.98 10.59
C ASP A 950 -37.61 -56.14 11.37
N VAL A 951 -38.78 -55.83 10.77
CA VAL A 951 -40.09 -55.99 11.43
C VAL A 951 -40.40 -57.46 11.75
N ALA A 952 -39.86 -58.41 10.97
CA ALA A 952 -40.10 -59.84 11.15
C ALA A 952 -39.65 -60.34 12.54
N LEU A 953 -38.73 -59.62 13.17
CA LEU A 953 -38.17 -59.92 14.49
C LEU A 953 -38.80 -59.08 15.63
N ASP A 954 -39.75 -58.19 15.33
CA ASP A 954 -40.37 -57.30 16.33
C ASP A 954 -41.47 -58.02 17.13
N ILE A 955 -41.23 -58.24 18.42
CA ILE A 955 -42.18 -58.90 19.33
C ILE A 955 -43.42 -58.02 19.58
N VAL A 956 -43.30 -56.71 19.45
CA VAL A 956 -44.35 -55.72 19.74
C VAL A 956 -44.97 -55.17 18.45
N TRP A 957 -44.76 -55.84 17.32
CA TRP A 957 -45.23 -55.42 15.99
C TRP A 957 -46.72 -55.05 15.90
N PRO A 958 -47.67 -55.59 16.68
CA PRO A 958 -49.07 -55.15 16.60
C PRO A 958 -49.26 -53.68 17.00
N GLN A 959 -48.37 -53.15 17.86
CA GLN A 959 -48.41 -51.78 18.35
C GLN A 959 -47.42 -50.87 17.61
N THR A 960 -46.26 -51.41 17.22
CA THR A 960 -45.14 -50.64 16.66
C THR A 960 -44.79 -50.97 15.22
N GLY A 961 -45.37 -51.99 14.62
CA GLY A 961 -44.98 -52.50 13.31
C GLY A 961 -46.16 -52.66 12.35
N PHE A 962 -45.97 -53.56 11.39
CA PHE A 962 -46.89 -53.89 10.30
C PHE A 962 -46.59 -55.32 9.82
N ALA A 963 -47.57 -55.96 9.20
CA ALA A 963 -47.35 -57.23 8.51
C ALA A 963 -46.95 -56.98 7.04
N LEU A 964 -46.46 -58.01 6.35
CA LEU A 964 -46.06 -57.95 4.94
C LEU A 964 -46.94 -58.84 4.09
N ALA A 965 -47.15 -58.48 2.83
CA ALA A 965 -47.83 -59.33 1.86
C ALA A 965 -47.25 -59.16 0.46
N ASP A 966 -47.31 -60.21 -0.36
CA ASP A 966 -46.77 -60.19 -1.72
C ASP A 966 -47.74 -59.50 -2.70
N ASP A 967 -49.05 -59.68 -2.51
CA ASP A 967 -50.09 -59.13 -3.39
C ASP A 967 -51.40 -58.86 -2.65
N TYR A 968 -52.27 -58.02 -3.23
CA TYR A 968 -53.56 -57.65 -2.69
C TYR A 968 -54.69 -57.90 -3.70
N ASP A 969 -55.63 -58.78 -3.35
CA ASP A 969 -56.79 -59.06 -4.19
C ASP A 969 -57.93 -58.07 -3.87
N SER A 970 -58.15 -57.12 -4.77
CA SER A 970 -59.22 -56.12 -4.65
C SER A 970 -60.65 -56.69 -4.70
N ALA A 971 -60.85 -57.92 -5.21
CA ALA A 971 -62.18 -58.53 -5.32
C ALA A 971 -62.60 -59.25 -4.04
N THR A 972 -61.65 -59.89 -3.34
CA THR A 972 -61.88 -60.60 -2.08
C THR A 972 -61.56 -59.74 -0.85
N GLY A 973 -60.69 -58.74 -1.02
CA GLY A 973 -60.18 -57.91 0.06
C GLY A 973 -59.05 -58.57 0.85
N ASP A 974 -58.55 -59.73 0.40
CA ASP A 974 -57.53 -60.53 1.08
C ASP A 974 -56.12 -60.29 0.50
N PHE A 975 -55.12 -60.49 1.35
CA PHE A 975 -53.70 -60.37 1.02
C PHE A 975 -53.09 -61.74 0.72
N ASN A 976 -52.52 -61.90 -0.47
CA ASN A 976 -51.81 -63.12 -0.86
C ASN A 976 -50.37 -63.07 -0.34
N GLY A 977 -49.88 -64.19 0.19
CA GLY A 977 -48.53 -64.26 0.77
C GLY A 977 -48.38 -63.45 2.08
N LEU A 978 -49.46 -63.29 2.85
CA LEU A 978 -49.45 -62.58 4.13
C LEU A 978 -48.43 -63.22 5.09
N THR A 979 -47.45 -62.43 5.50
CA THR A 979 -46.39 -62.77 6.45
C THR A 979 -46.60 -61.95 7.72
N VAL A 980 -47.02 -62.64 8.79
CA VAL A 980 -47.22 -62.06 10.11
C VAL A 980 -45.91 -62.17 10.90
N PRO A 981 -45.35 -61.06 11.42
CA PRO A 981 -44.10 -61.11 12.17
C PRO A 981 -44.16 -62.07 13.37
N ILE A 982 -43.03 -62.71 13.71
CA ILE A 982 -42.87 -63.78 14.71
C ILE A 982 -43.51 -65.12 14.31
N GLU A 983 -44.67 -65.10 13.66
CA GLU A 983 -45.40 -66.31 13.26
C GLU A 983 -44.83 -66.95 11.99
N ASP A 984 -44.44 -66.12 11.02
CA ASP A 984 -43.93 -66.53 9.72
C ASP A 984 -42.44 -66.20 9.55
N GLY A 985 -41.77 -66.89 8.60
CA GLY A 985 -40.36 -66.66 8.28
C GLY A 985 -40.09 -65.32 7.57
N PRO A 986 -38.82 -64.93 7.39
CA PRO A 986 -38.48 -63.66 6.74
C PRO A 986 -38.98 -63.62 5.29
N ALA A 987 -39.68 -62.54 4.93
CA ALA A 987 -40.16 -62.27 3.57
C ALA A 987 -39.11 -61.49 2.76
N VAL A 988 -39.07 -61.73 1.44
CA VAL A 988 -38.25 -60.93 0.52
C VAL A 988 -39.00 -59.65 0.20
N VAL A 989 -38.46 -58.51 0.60
CA VAL A 989 -39.10 -57.21 0.37
C VAL A 989 -38.75 -56.69 -1.03
N THR A 990 -39.78 -56.45 -1.83
CA THR A 990 -39.69 -55.84 -3.16
C THR A 990 -40.60 -54.62 -3.24
N ASP A 991 -40.56 -53.89 -4.35
CA ASP A 991 -41.41 -52.70 -4.56
C ASP A 991 -42.91 -53.01 -4.55
N ASP A 992 -43.24 -54.23 -4.97
CA ASP A 992 -44.61 -54.71 -5.07
C ASP A 992 -45.15 -55.24 -3.73
N THR A 993 -44.27 -55.47 -2.74
CA THR A 993 -44.64 -55.89 -1.39
C THR A 993 -45.53 -54.83 -0.72
N TYR A 994 -46.57 -55.28 -0.03
CA TYR A 994 -47.47 -54.47 0.76
C TYR A 994 -47.10 -54.48 2.23
N LEU A 995 -47.07 -53.31 2.86
CA LEU A 995 -47.19 -53.18 4.30
C LEU A 995 -48.67 -53.23 4.65
N VAL A 996 -49.03 -54.07 5.61
CA VAL A 996 -50.42 -54.35 6.01
C VAL A 996 -50.63 -53.92 7.46
N ALA A 997 -51.71 -53.18 7.72
CA ALA A 997 -52.04 -52.73 9.05
C ALA A 997 -52.34 -53.94 9.97
N PRO A 998 -51.84 -53.95 11.23
CA PRO A 998 -51.95 -55.12 12.11
C PRO A 998 -53.38 -55.64 12.30
N HIS A 999 -54.37 -54.75 12.47
CA HIS A 999 -55.76 -55.15 12.64
C HIS A 999 -56.32 -55.89 11.40
N VAL A 1000 -55.88 -55.52 10.20
CA VAL A 1000 -56.30 -56.17 8.94
C VAL A 1000 -55.62 -57.53 8.79
N ALA A 1001 -54.31 -57.60 9.05
CA ALA A 1001 -53.54 -58.84 8.99
C ALA A 1001 -54.05 -59.88 10.00
N THR A 1002 -54.27 -59.48 11.25
CA THR A 1002 -54.81 -60.37 12.29
C THR A 1002 -56.24 -60.83 11.97
N ALA A 1003 -57.09 -59.95 11.43
CA ALA A 1003 -58.44 -60.31 11.04
C ALA A 1003 -58.49 -61.30 9.86
N GLN A 1004 -57.59 -61.19 8.89
CA GLN A 1004 -57.47 -62.19 7.82
C GLN A 1004 -56.93 -63.52 8.36
N ARG A 1005 -55.87 -63.50 9.18
CA ARG A 1005 -55.29 -64.71 9.77
C ARG A 1005 -56.29 -65.48 10.63
N ALA A 1006 -57.11 -64.78 11.42
CA ALA A 1006 -58.19 -65.39 12.19
C ALA A 1006 -59.24 -66.05 11.28
N ARG A 1007 -59.64 -65.40 10.17
CA ARG A 1007 -60.55 -66.00 9.17
C ARG A 1007 -59.97 -67.25 8.51
N GLU A 1008 -58.67 -67.26 8.21
CA GLU A 1008 -57.98 -68.41 7.61
C GLU A 1008 -57.87 -69.59 8.59
N GLN A 1009 -57.61 -69.31 9.87
CA GLN A 1009 -57.57 -70.33 10.93
C GLN A 1009 -58.97 -70.93 11.21
N ASP A 1010 -60.01 -70.08 11.31
CA ASP A 1010 -61.40 -70.50 11.47
C ASP A 1010 -61.91 -71.33 10.28
N ALA A 1011 -61.44 -71.05 9.06
CA ALA A 1011 -61.77 -71.82 7.86
C ALA A 1011 -61.06 -73.18 7.78
N THR A 1012 -60.02 -73.42 8.60
CA THR A 1012 -59.19 -74.64 8.58
C THR A 1012 -59.56 -75.64 9.68
N GLU A 1013 -60.45 -75.30 10.63
CA GLU A 1013 -61.02 -76.27 11.59
C GLU A 1013 -62.18 -77.09 10.95
N PRO A 1014 -62.10 -78.44 10.89
CA PRO A 1014 -63.15 -79.26 10.29
C PRO A 1014 -64.37 -79.44 11.23
N SER A 1015 -65.55 -79.05 10.74
CA SER A 1015 -66.84 -79.38 11.34
C SER A 1015 -67.13 -80.89 11.25
N THR A 1016 -67.38 -81.54 12.39
CA THR A 1016 -67.85 -82.93 12.47
C THR A 1016 -69.39 -82.98 12.50
N PRO A 1017 -70.05 -83.90 11.78
CA PRO A 1017 -71.52 -83.93 11.68
C PRO A 1017 -72.16 -84.71 12.84
N VAL A 1018 -73.29 -84.21 13.33
CA VAL A 1018 -74.19 -84.89 14.28
C VAL A 1018 -75.04 -85.92 13.53
N THR A 1019 -75.13 -87.14 14.08
CA THR A 1019 -76.23 -88.08 13.83
C THR A 1019 -76.71 -88.62 15.18
N GLU A 1020 -77.90 -88.20 15.57
CA GLU A 1020 -78.74 -88.80 16.62
C GLU A 1020 -79.26 -90.20 16.17
N PRO A 1021 -79.74 -91.13 17.04
CA PRO A 1021 -80.60 -90.79 18.18
C PRO A 1021 -80.57 -91.67 19.46
N ALA A 1022 -81.24 -91.11 20.47
CA ALA A 1022 -82.22 -91.71 21.39
C ALA A 1022 -81.84 -92.07 22.84
N THR A 1023 -82.56 -91.37 23.74
CA THR A 1023 -83.09 -91.76 25.07
C THR A 1023 -82.07 -91.98 26.20
N THR A 1024 -82.18 -91.43 27.42
CA THR A 1024 -83.36 -91.19 28.27
C THR A 1024 -82.94 -90.28 29.46
N ALA A 1025 -83.87 -89.47 29.98
CA ALA A 1025 -83.77 -88.74 31.27
C ALA A 1025 -83.63 -89.72 32.48
N PRO A 1026 -83.43 -89.31 33.78
CA PRO A 1026 -83.68 -87.97 34.33
C PRO A 1026 -82.79 -87.46 35.51
N SER A 1027 -82.94 -86.15 35.77
CA SER A 1027 -83.07 -85.45 37.07
C SER A 1027 -82.00 -85.54 38.18
N LEU A 1028 -81.61 -84.35 38.68
CA LEU A 1028 -81.70 -83.85 40.09
C LEU A 1028 -80.99 -82.49 40.14
N SER A 1029 -81.69 -81.34 40.19
CA SER A 1029 -82.28 -80.65 41.35
C SER A 1029 -81.54 -79.34 41.69
N THR A 1030 -82.14 -78.22 41.27
CA THR A 1030 -82.47 -76.94 42.00
C THR A 1030 -81.83 -76.60 43.36
N PRO A 1031 -81.94 -75.35 43.88
CA PRO A 1031 -82.35 -74.05 43.29
C PRO A 1031 -81.37 -72.90 43.70
N THR A 1032 -81.51 -71.63 43.28
CA THR A 1032 -82.24 -70.59 44.06
C THR A 1032 -82.22 -69.24 43.32
N GLN A 1033 -83.44 -68.77 43.01
CA GLN A 1033 -83.93 -67.42 42.63
C GLN A 1033 -83.92 -66.46 43.86
N PRO A 1034 -84.49 -65.21 43.87
CA PRO A 1034 -85.27 -64.43 42.87
C PRO A 1034 -84.72 -62.97 42.72
N ALA A 1035 -85.25 -61.95 42.03
CA ALA A 1035 -86.62 -61.47 41.76
C ALA A 1035 -86.54 -60.37 40.66
N SER A 1036 -87.17 -60.48 39.48
CA SER A 1036 -88.53 -60.04 39.07
C SER A 1036 -88.80 -58.50 39.13
N THR A 1037 -88.73 -57.76 38.00
CA THR A 1037 -89.81 -57.29 37.05
C THR A 1037 -90.65 -56.10 37.55
N PRO A 1038 -91.26 -55.21 36.70
CA PRO A 1038 -91.89 -55.47 35.38
C PRO A 1038 -91.37 -54.56 34.23
N GLN A 1039 -91.11 -55.07 33.03
CA GLN A 1039 -92.04 -55.31 31.91
C GLN A 1039 -93.08 -54.21 31.63
N LEU A 1040 -92.80 -53.43 30.58
CA LEU A 1040 -93.78 -52.90 29.63
C LEU A 1040 -93.49 -53.54 28.27
N SER A 1041 -94.56 -53.87 27.57
CA SER A 1041 -94.66 -54.74 26.40
C SER A 1041 -94.35 -54.05 25.07
N SER A 1042 -93.81 -54.86 24.15
CA SER A 1042 -93.97 -54.86 22.68
C SER A 1042 -93.64 -53.59 21.89
N ASP A 1043 -92.61 -53.64 21.05
CA ASP A 1043 -92.83 -54.00 19.64
C ASP A 1043 -91.56 -54.51 18.96
N ASP A 1044 -91.76 -55.21 17.85
CA ASP A 1044 -90.80 -55.88 16.97
C ASP A 1044 -89.62 -55.00 16.52
N GLY A 1045 -88.45 -55.61 16.29
CA GLY A 1045 -87.28 -54.87 15.80
C GLY A 1045 -86.20 -55.79 15.26
N SER A 1046 -86.31 -56.15 13.99
CA SER A 1046 -85.22 -56.73 13.19
C SER A 1046 -83.91 -55.97 13.42
N VAL A 1047 -82.86 -56.66 13.88
CA VAL A 1047 -81.50 -56.12 13.93
C VAL A 1047 -81.00 -55.93 12.51
N VAL A 1048 -80.49 -54.74 12.17
CA VAL A 1048 -79.84 -54.51 10.88
C VAL A 1048 -78.35 -54.86 11.01
N GLU A 1049 -77.97 -56.07 10.64
CA GLU A 1049 -76.57 -56.50 10.63
C GLU A 1049 -75.76 -55.69 9.61
N ARG A 1050 -74.59 -55.15 10.02
CA ARG A 1050 -73.64 -54.39 9.16
C ARG A 1050 -74.22 -53.12 8.52
N ALA A 1051 -75.03 -52.35 9.25
CA ALA A 1051 -75.65 -51.12 8.76
C ALA A 1051 -74.70 -49.91 8.73
N ARG A 1052 -74.77 -49.10 7.68
CA ARG A 1052 -74.27 -47.72 7.64
C ARG A 1052 -75.48 -46.78 7.67
N TYR A 1053 -75.46 -45.77 8.54
CA TYR A 1053 -76.45 -44.70 8.56
C TYR A 1053 -75.92 -43.47 7.82
N GLU A 1054 -76.69 -42.98 6.84
CA GLU A 1054 -76.48 -41.68 6.21
C GLU A 1054 -77.80 -40.90 6.23
N GLY A 1055 -77.74 -39.64 6.69
CA GLY A 1055 -78.91 -38.76 6.76
C GLY A 1055 -78.53 -37.33 6.42
N ARG A 1056 -79.37 -36.68 5.61
CA ARG A 1056 -79.29 -35.23 5.31
C ARG A 1056 -80.50 -34.55 5.95
N TYR A 1057 -80.25 -33.50 6.72
CA TYR A 1057 -81.30 -32.71 7.37
C TYR A 1057 -81.18 -31.26 6.93
N GLU A 1058 -82.19 -30.77 6.19
CA GLU A 1058 -82.25 -29.40 5.69
C GLU A 1058 -83.14 -28.54 6.60
N VAL A 1059 -82.65 -27.37 6.99
CA VAL A 1059 -83.37 -26.41 7.84
C VAL A 1059 -83.57 -25.10 7.09
N GLU A 1060 -84.81 -24.80 6.72
CA GLU A 1060 -85.20 -23.47 6.29
C GLU A 1060 -85.62 -22.64 7.52
N ALA A 1061 -84.82 -21.63 7.88
CA ALA A 1061 -85.19 -20.67 8.91
C ALA A 1061 -84.46 -19.34 8.71
N THR A 1062 -85.18 -18.22 8.83
CA THR A 1062 -84.65 -16.85 8.66
C THR A 1062 -84.13 -16.23 9.97
N ALA A 1063 -84.20 -16.94 11.10
CA ALA A 1063 -83.76 -16.46 12.41
C ALA A 1063 -82.74 -17.43 13.06
N PRO A 1064 -81.56 -16.96 13.54
CA PRO A 1064 -80.51 -17.81 14.11
C PRO A 1064 -80.95 -18.66 15.31
N GLU A 1065 -81.86 -18.14 16.13
CA GLU A 1065 -82.35 -18.81 17.35
C GLU A 1065 -83.15 -20.09 17.03
N ALA A 1066 -83.84 -20.12 15.88
CA ALA A 1066 -84.57 -21.29 15.42
C ALA A 1066 -83.64 -22.39 14.88
N ILE A 1067 -82.52 -22.01 14.26
CA ILE A 1067 -81.49 -22.93 13.75
C ILE A 1067 -80.79 -23.63 14.93
N ALA A 1068 -80.41 -22.87 15.96
CA ALA A 1068 -79.79 -23.42 17.17
C ALA A 1068 -80.69 -24.41 17.92
N GLY A 1069 -82.02 -24.16 17.95
CA GLY A 1069 -82.99 -25.08 18.53
C GLY A 1069 -83.10 -26.41 17.78
N LYS A 1070 -83.23 -26.36 16.45
CA LYS A 1070 -83.35 -27.57 15.60
C LYS A 1070 -82.08 -28.41 15.56
N LEU A 1071 -80.90 -27.78 15.51
CA LEU A 1071 -79.62 -28.50 15.60
C LEU A 1071 -79.48 -29.25 16.93
N ARG A 1072 -79.91 -28.63 18.03
CA ARG A 1072 -79.94 -29.30 19.34
C ARG A 1072 -80.86 -30.52 19.35
N GLU A 1073 -82.02 -30.41 18.71
CA GLU A 1073 -82.96 -31.52 18.57
C GLU A 1073 -82.36 -32.68 17.75
N VAL A 1074 -81.68 -32.41 16.63
CA VAL A 1074 -80.97 -33.45 15.87
C VAL A 1074 -79.84 -34.11 16.69
N ILE A 1075 -79.12 -33.32 17.49
CA ILE A 1075 -78.06 -33.85 18.35
C ILE A 1075 -78.66 -34.78 19.43
N GLU A 1076 -79.73 -34.37 20.11
CA GLU A 1076 -80.34 -35.15 21.19
C GLU A 1076 -81.11 -36.37 20.68
N GLU A 1077 -81.85 -36.24 19.58
CA GLU A 1077 -82.78 -37.27 19.11
C GLU A 1077 -82.18 -38.22 18.07
N VAL A 1078 -81.06 -37.85 17.42
CA VAL A 1078 -80.41 -38.70 16.39
C VAL A 1078 -78.96 -39.01 16.75
N VAL A 1079 -78.12 -37.98 16.88
CA VAL A 1079 -76.66 -38.18 17.05
C VAL A 1079 -76.34 -38.87 18.36
N ARG A 1080 -76.96 -38.45 19.47
CA ARG A 1080 -76.73 -38.99 20.81
C ARG A 1080 -77.00 -40.50 20.87
N HIS A 1081 -78.04 -40.99 20.19
CA HIS A 1081 -78.36 -42.40 20.15
C HIS A 1081 -77.34 -43.23 19.35
N ILE A 1082 -76.78 -42.66 18.28
CA ILE A 1082 -75.73 -43.31 17.47
C ILE A 1082 -74.40 -43.34 18.23
N VAL A 1083 -74.04 -42.24 18.90
CA VAL A 1083 -72.78 -42.12 19.68
C VAL A 1083 -72.76 -43.06 20.88
N LEU A 1084 -73.90 -43.24 21.56
CA LEU A 1084 -74.00 -44.10 22.75
C LEU A 1084 -74.18 -45.59 22.41
N ALA A 1085 -74.27 -45.96 21.12
CA ALA A 1085 -74.39 -47.34 20.69
C ALA A 1085 -73.04 -48.09 20.85
N PRO A 1086 -73.01 -49.28 21.50
CA PRO A 1086 -71.78 -50.07 21.62
C PRO A 1086 -71.24 -50.48 20.23
N GLY A 1087 -69.99 -50.13 19.93
CA GLY A 1087 -69.32 -50.49 18.66
C GLY A 1087 -69.34 -49.41 17.55
N ALA A 1088 -69.75 -48.16 17.85
CA ALA A 1088 -69.62 -47.06 16.90
C ALA A 1088 -68.16 -46.56 16.82
N GLU A 1089 -67.44 -46.97 15.77
CA GLU A 1089 -65.99 -46.73 15.67
C GLU A 1089 -65.60 -45.47 14.88
N ASN A 1090 -66.50 -44.90 14.05
CA ASN A 1090 -66.22 -43.71 13.23
C ASN A 1090 -67.48 -42.84 13.01
N ILE A 1091 -67.56 -41.70 13.70
CA ILE A 1091 -68.66 -40.74 13.54
C ILE A 1091 -68.08 -39.42 13.02
N SER A 1092 -68.55 -38.97 11.85
CA SER A 1092 -68.18 -37.68 11.27
C SER A 1092 -69.45 -36.85 11.02
N ILE A 1093 -69.41 -35.57 11.37
CA ILE A 1093 -70.50 -34.62 11.16
C ILE A 1093 -69.94 -33.47 10.32
N VAL A 1094 -70.54 -33.24 9.15
CA VAL A 1094 -70.19 -32.12 8.27
C VAL A 1094 -71.31 -31.10 8.33
N LEU A 1095 -70.99 -29.87 8.73
CA LEU A 1095 -71.92 -28.75 8.74
C LEU A 1095 -71.63 -27.84 7.53
N GLU A 1096 -72.56 -27.78 6.59
CA GLU A 1096 -72.51 -26.88 5.44
C GLU A 1096 -73.48 -25.71 5.66
N VAL A 1097 -73.01 -24.48 5.48
CA VAL A 1097 -73.81 -23.26 5.65
C VAL A 1097 -73.77 -22.47 4.34
N SER A 1098 -74.92 -22.36 3.67
CA SER A 1098 -75.11 -21.53 2.49
C SER A 1098 -76.15 -20.44 2.76
N ALA A 1099 -75.91 -19.24 2.21
CA ALA A 1099 -76.84 -18.12 2.31
C ALA A 1099 -76.77 -17.30 1.03
N GLU A 1100 -77.92 -16.98 0.47
CA GLU A 1100 -78.05 -16.19 -0.75
C GLU A 1100 -78.92 -14.96 -0.47
N ASN A 1101 -78.50 -13.80 -0.98
CA ASN A 1101 -79.25 -12.55 -0.84
C ASN A 1101 -79.23 -11.79 -2.18
N SER A 1102 -80.42 -11.56 -2.75
CA SER A 1102 -80.58 -10.86 -4.02
C SER A 1102 -80.10 -9.42 -3.99
N ASP A 1103 -80.13 -8.76 -2.82
CA ASP A 1103 -79.65 -7.38 -2.65
C ASP A 1103 -78.16 -7.31 -2.24
N GLY A 1104 -77.48 -8.46 -2.13
CA GLY A 1104 -76.09 -8.59 -1.71
C GLY A 1104 -75.87 -8.51 -0.19
N PHE A 1105 -74.75 -9.06 0.29
CA PHE A 1105 -74.33 -8.92 1.69
C PHE A 1105 -73.46 -7.68 1.86
N SER A 1106 -73.70 -6.89 2.93
CA SER A 1106 -72.85 -5.72 3.19
C SER A 1106 -71.42 -6.14 3.55
N GLU A 1107 -70.43 -5.31 3.18
CA GLU A 1107 -69.01 -5.60 3.39
C GLU A 1107 -68.65 -5.79 4.88
N ALA A 1108 -69.36 -5.11 5.78
CA ALA A 1108 -69.22 -5.30 7.22
C ALA A 1108 -69.61 -6.73 7.65
N VAL A 1109 -70.71 -7.27 7.11
CA VAL A 1109 -71.16 -8.65 7.39
C VAL A 1109 -70.20 -9.66 6.77
N ALA A 1110 -69.80 -9.47 5.52
CA ALA A 1110 -68.87 -10.38 4.84
C ALA A 1110 -67.51 -10.45 5.55
N ARG A 1111 -67.00 -9.31 6.03
CA ARG A 1111 -65.76 -9.26 6.82
C ARG A 1111 -65.91 -9.99 8.17
N THR A 1112 -66.98 -9.72 8.91
CA THR A 1112 -67.22 -10.38 10.21
C THR A 1112 -67.38 -11.90 10.07
N VAL A 1113 -68.06 -12.37 9.02
CA VAL A 1113 -68.22 -13.80 8.76
C VAL A 1113 -66.87 -14.44 8.39
N ARG A 1114 -66.09 -13.85 7.46
CA ARG A 1114 -64.76 -14.36 7.10
C ARG A 1114 -63.81 -14.42 8.31
N GLU A 1115 -63.79 -13.37 9.11
CA GLU A 1115 -62.92 -13.30 10.29
C GLU A 1115 -63.29 -14.37 11.32
N ASN A 1116 -64.57 -14.50 11.66
CA ASN A 1116 -65.03 -15.54 12.60
C ASN A 1116 -64.86 -16.96 12.03
N SER A 1117 -65.08 -17.17 10.74
CA SER A 1117 -64.84 -18.45 10.07
C SER A 1117 -63.37 -18.87 10.13
N SER A 1118 -62.43 -17.93 10.00
CA SER A 1118 -60.99 -18.20 10.13
C SER A 1118 -60.60 -18.61 11.55
N VAL A 1119 -61.21 -17.98 12.56
CA VAL A 1119 -60.97 -18.30 13.98
C VAL A 1119 -61.59 -19.64 14.36
N LEU A 1120 -62.75 -19.97 13.78
CA LEU A 1120 -63.48 -21.22 14.05
C LEU A 1120 -63.01 -22.41 13.19
N GLY A 1121 -62.06 -22.20 12.27
CA GLY A 1121 -61.41 -23.27 11.50
C GLY A 1121 -62.25 -23.82 10.33
N PHE A 1122 -63.04 -22.98 9.65
CA PHE A 1122 -63.75 -23.41 8.44
C PHE A 1122 -62.77 -23.64 7.28
N ASP A 1123 -62.87 -24.80 6.61
CA ASP A 1123 -61.99 -25.17 5.49
C ASP A 1123 -62.19 -24.29 4.23
N LYS A 1124 -63.40 -23.76 4.02
CA LYS A 1124 -63.72 -22.82 2.92
C LYS A 1124 -64.75 -21.80 3.43
N SER A 1125 -64.44 -20.51 3.31
CA SER A 1125 -65.35 -19.41 3.67
C SER A 1125 -65.11 -18.24 2.72
N ASP A 1126 -66.00 -18.08 1.74
CA ASP A 1126 -65.94 -16.98 0.79
C ASP A 1126 -67.33 -16.49 0.40
N PHE A 1127 -67.39 -15.23 -0.04
CA PHE A 1127 -68.58 -14.62 -0.64
C PHE A 1127 -68.31 -14.47 -2.12
N GLU A 1128 -69.16 -15.07 -2.95
CA GLU A 1128 -69.10 -15.01 -4.41
C GLU A 1128 -70.36 -14.28 -4.91
N ASP A 1129 -70.22 -13.49 -5.99
CA ASP A 1129 -71.37 -12.86 -6.64
C ASP A 1129 -72.15 -13.93 -7.41
N VAL A 1130 -73.42 -14.11 -7.05
CA VAL A 1130 -74.31 -15.09 -7.70
C VAL A 1130 -75.21 -14.33 -8.68
N GLU A 1131 -75.16 -14.69 -9.97
CA GLU A 1131 -76.12 -14.17 -10.96
C GLU A 1131 -77.49 -14.82 -10.70
N TRP A 1132 -78.50 -14.00 -10.41
CA TRP A 1132 -79.89 -14.41 -10.19
C TRP A 1132 -80.72 -14.44 -11.47
#